data_AF-A0A812RV80-F1
#
_entry.id   AF-A0A812RV80-F1
#
_cell.length_a   1.000
_cell.length_b   1.000
_cell.length_c   1.000
_cell.angle_alpha   90.00
_cell.angle_beta   90.00
_cell.angle_gamma   90.00
#
_symmetry.space_group_name_H-M   'P 1'
#
loop_
_entity.id
_entity.type
_entity.pdbx_description
1 polymer ?
#
loop_
_entity_poly.entity_id
_entity_poly.type
_entity_poly.pdbx_seq_one_letter_code
_entity_poly.pdbx_strand_id
1 'polypeptide(L)'
;MSSWDSACEWLKANPDYWSDTWVPDKTVCSQGRGIVDLQSRFVNSREDAVDCAICPAGRASVKMQVTRVCSLCARGSYQSTFGTTECELCEPGTLASAEGSSQCEQCGLGTYAHEPGRTSCERCGVQEDMWTTSQEIGSRVIEVLGATSETFCTCKAGSFLWQGACQSCIEGSSCQTNRIELIPGYFSFSESPGSVYRCKDGHCPGGPPGTCAPGRDPSTLACTKCQRGLRSSGEGHCEPCGSGEYAILAVASLGIICGIVFLHVGLMGEIEASQTGALVVVSSSLIQLVTILQMLSVIGHFAIDWQEPLTSLLHLLEMLSLDLDMLSIGCVTDMGPVALFSFRVLLIPLVMLIAVIVHLGYLAVIRSRTFQAVHLLRTCGTIFLMFFIMLFSMLLAPFQCSWHPNGLATLKDYGMVYCNGQGEHLQMFIIGGIACLVPAAFVAVCTWIVTSEIPRRLARSDAMFLRTFSFLIRRFRPGTEIFSILFLMRNALLVLILIVNVTSGQLMLFSSILCLNLFLVAFAKPWRVMVCNFLDGALSVGMLLILNIGCLSANELSSAASSMMVVMFLVVMAIAILVSISVGSARYLQQKYRKQFRFFLCHHKVASGSMARLLKMKLDQCLPGTKTFIDCDDLSDLTRLFAYVAEDTETFLILGSPAILTRKWCIGEMNTARSNGVKTFLLAWPNFVAPDEAFILNYANMVPDIRELTKYGVSLSNVEETFRWLSGVGRIELPDLITSESISNTIMAFTDAGSPARTSFAWKLGSFEELSTDYPILADPLNTESMAAAMVLADLLKPRLLGGMEVPSVLTVGKDLPTSAKVSFIICSLNCFQSEHLQSWLLQGARLPMLRMIPVIAEEGFVIPNVNISEARKAFSLKQEDLELYLLAIKAIFQEIALVFLPQSYSHLDLELRANQAAMRLTSTPRPLSEKVMQLAKSASFLSTPAQVKVEVEDGEELRSDDGSCVEHVF
;
A
#
# COMPACT_ATOMS: atom_id res chain seq x y z
N MET A 1 100.32 -100.28 13.99
CA MET A 1 99.09 -99.65 13.47
C MET A 1 98.32 -99.14 14.67
N SER A 2 97.92 -97.87 14.66
CA SER A 2 97.13 -97.34 15.78
C SER A 2 95.78 -98.07 15.81
N SER A 3 95.15 -98.18 16.99
CA SER A 3 93.82 -98.79 17.12
C SER A 3 92.79 -98.15 16.18
N TRP A 4 93.02 -96.87 15.84
CA TRP A 4 92.22 -96.10 14.89
C TRP A 4 92.41 -96.52 13.43
N ASP A 5 93.64 -96.89 13.01
CA ASP A 5 93.91 -97.35 11.64
C ASP A 5 93.22 -98.68 11.34
N SER A 6 93.22 -99.59 12.32
CA SER A 6 92.58 -100.91 12.19
C SER A 6 91.05 -100.81 12.17
N ALA A 7 90.47 -99.89 12.96
CA ALA A 7 89.03 -99.61 12.93
C ALA A 7 88.60 -98.92 11.62
N CYS A 8 89.44 -98.04 11.06
CA CYS A 8 89.15 -97.31 9.83
C CYS A 8 89.24 -98.22 8.58
N GLU A 9 90.20 -99.15 8.52
CA GLU A 9 90.22 -100.19 7.50
C GLU A 9 89.02 -101.14 7.62
N TRP A 10 88.64 -101.53 8.85
CA TRP A 10 87.47 -102.39 9.07
C TRP A 10 86.17 -101.72 8.60
N LEU A 11 85.98 -100.42 8.86
CA LEU A 11 84.85 -99.64 8.35
C LEU A 11 84.87 -99.56 6.81
N LYS A 12 86.02 -99.26 6.19
CA LYS A 12 86.10 -99.18 4.72
C LYS A 12 85.90 -100.52 4.01
N ALA A 13 86.28 -101.63 4.64
CA ALA A 13 86.16 -102.97 4.07
C ALA A 13 84.77 -103.61 4.25
N ASN A 14 83.96 -103.13 5.20
CA ASN A 14 82.65 -103.72 5.54
C ASN A 14 81.51 -102.69 5.46
N PRO A 15 81.32 -101.96 4.35
CA PRO A 15 80.28 -100.93 4.23
C PRO A 15 78.89 -101.48 4.52
N ASP A 16 78.58 -102.69 4.05
CA ASP A 16 77.27 -103.36 4.23
C ASP A 16 76.88 -103.60 5.71
N TYR A 17 77.86 -103.59 6.63
CA TYR A 17 77.64 -103.87 8.04
C TYR A 17 77.28 -102.63 8.88
N TRP A 18 77.56 -101.43 8.37
CA TRP A 18 77.35 -100.18 9.11
C TRP A 18 76.64 -99.09 8.29
N SER A 19 76.60 -99.17 6.95
CA SER A 19 75.96 -98.15 6.10
C SER A 19 74.45 -98.06 6.32
N ASP A 20 73.77 -99.19 6.50
CA ASP A 20 72.31 -99.25 6.66
C ASP A 20 71.87 -99.40 8.12
N THR A 21 72.77 -99.81 9.01
CA THR A 21 72.49 -100.20 10.40
C THR A 21 73.04 -99.23 11.44
N TRP A 22 74.18 -98.56 11.17
CA TRP A 22 74.86 -97.70 12.17
C TRP A 22 74.87 -96.21 11.78
N VAL A 23 74.69 -95.88 10.51
CA VAL A 23 74.45 -94.50 10.08
C VAL A 23 72.93 -94.28 10.13
N PRO A 24 72.40 -93.46 11.07
CA PRO A 24 71.00 -93.12 11.03
C PRO A 24 70.73 -92.42 9.70
N ASP A 25 69.79 -92.96 8.93
CA ASP A 25 69.39 -92.34 7.68
C ASP A 25 68.92 -90.91 7.96
N LYS A 26 69.73 -89.94 7.53
CA LYS A 26 69.50 -88.50 7.77
C LYS A 26 68.23 -87.99 7.11
N THR A 27 67.62 -88.79 6.23
CA THR A 27 66.35 -88.50 5.56
C THR A 27 65.15 -89.13 6.28
N VAL A 28 65.33 -89.84 7.41
CA VAL A 28 64.26 -90.40 8.25
C VAL A 28 64.00 -89.50 9.46
N CYS A 29 63.04 -88.59 9.32
CA CYS A 29 62.79 -87.56 10.31
C CYS A 29 61.92 -88.03 11.48
N SER A 30 62.33 -87.67 12.71
CA SER A 30 61.55 -87.87 13.93
C SER A 30 60.34 -86.92 14.00
N GLN A 31 59.44 -87.18 14.95
CA GLN A 31 58.25 -86.35 15.17
C GLN A 31 58.64 -84.87 15.36
N GLY A 32 58.00 -83.97 14.61
CA GLY A 32 58.27 -82.54 14.64
C GLY A 32 59.36 -82.05 13.70
N ARG A 33 59.99 -82.95 12.93
CA ARG A 33 60.93 -82.61 11.88
C ARG A 33 60.41 -83.02 10.50
N GLY A 34 60.94 -82.40 9.46
CA GLY A 34 60.69 -82.79 8.07
C GLY A 34 61.93 -82.67 7.20
N ILE A 35 61.91 -83.39 6.10
CA ILE A 35 63.02 -83.49 5.15
C ILE A 35 63.34 -82.15 4.47
N VAL A 36 64.64 -81.87 4.31
CA VAL A 36 65.17 -80.66 3.65
C VAL A 36 66.24 -80.99 2.60
N ASP A 37 66.38 -80.11 1.60
CA ASP A 37 67.47 -80.15 0.60
C ASP A 37 68.81 -79.64 1.15
N LEU A 38 69.86 -79.65 0.32
CA LEU A 38 71.21 -79.16 0.67
C LEU A 38 71.26 -77.69 1.08
N GLN A 39 70.21 -76.92 0.78
CA GLN A 39 70.07 -75.50 1.09
C GLN A 39 69.14 -75.28 2.31
N SER A 40 68.80 -76.35 3.05
CA SER A 40 67.88 -76.34 4.19
C SER A 40 66.44 -75.92 3.86
N ARG A 41 65.99 -76.09 2.61
CA ARG A 41 64.59 -75.83 2.20
C ARG A 41 63.78 -77.11 2.31
N PHE A 42 62.56 -77.02 2.84
CA PHE A 42 61.67 -78.16 2.96
C PHE A 42 61.23 -78.71 1.59
N VAL A 43 61.39 -80.02 1.41
CA VAL A 43 61.02 -80.75 0.19
C VAL A 43 59.89 -81.75 0.46
N ASN A 44 59.14 -82.11 -0.58
CA ASN A 44 57.99 -83.03 -0.47
C ASN A 44 58.31 -84.45 -0.97
N SER A 45 59.55 -84.72 -1.40
CA SER A 45 60.03 -86.01 -1.87
C SER A 45 61.32 -86.38 -1.16
N ARG A 46 61.48 -87.67 -0.81
CA ARG A 46 62.69 -88.18 -0.15
C ARG A 46 63.90 -88.21 -1.09
N GLU A 47 63.69 -88.26 -2.40
CA GLU A 47 64.78 -88.27 -3.40
C GLU A 47 65.59 -86.97 -3.39
N ASP A 48 64.95 -85.86 -3.00
CA ASP A 48 65.56 -84.52 -2.95
C ASP A 48 66.09 -84.15 -1.55
N ALA A 49 66.02 -85.07 -0.59
CA ALA A 49 66.29 -84.82 0.82
C ALA A 49 67.71 -85.24 1.23
N VAL A 50 68.34 -84.43 2.09
CA VAL A 50 69.69 -84.72 2.63
C VAL A 50 69.79 -84.61 4.16
N ASP A 51 68.84 -83.95 4.81
CA ASP A 51 68.78 -83.81 6.28
C ASP A 51 67.33 -83.55 6.77
N CYS A 52 67.14 -83.45 8.09
CA CYS A 52 65.87 -83.17 8.75
C CYS A 52 65.92 -81.88 9.59
N ALA A 53 65.05 -80.92 9.29
CA ALA A 53 64.89 -79.68 10.07
C ALA A 53 63.55 -79.65 10.84
N ILE A 54 63.47 -78.90 11.93
CA ILE A 54 62.22 -78.73 12.71
C ILE A 54 61.19 -77.99 11.86
N CYS A 55 59.96 -78.49 11.78
CA CYS A 55 58.90 -77.80 11.06
C CYS A 55 58.61 -76.45 11.74
N PRO A 56 58.72 -75.33 11.02
CA PRO A 56 58.39 -74.01 11.56
C PRO A 56 56.89 -73.86 11.75
N ALA A 57 56.49 -72.84 12.53
CA ALA A 57 55.09 -72.42 12.62
C ALA A 57 54.47 -72.25 11.21
N GLY A 58 53.21 -72.63 11.06
CA GLY A 58 52.52 -72.75 9.77
C GLY A 58 52.72 -74.07 9.04
N ARG A 59 53.57 -74.99 9.55
CA ARG A 59 53.77 -76.33 8.97
C ARG A 59 53.62 -77.45 10.00
N ALA A 60 52.93 -78.52 9.62
CA ALA A 60 52.81 -79.74 10.41
C ALA A 60 53.76 -80.84 9.90
N SER A 61 54.35 -81.59 10.83
CA SER A 61 55.20 -82.75 10.58
C SER A 61 54.36 -83.99 10.28
N VAL A 62 53.92 -84.10 9.03
CA VAL A 62 53.05 -85.18 8.56
C VAL A 62 53.87 -86.41 8.17
N LYS A 63 53.42 -87.60 8.57
CA LYS A 63 54.09 -88.87 8.26
C LYS A 63 53.94 -89.21 6.77
N MET A 64 55.07 -89.37 6.08
CA MET A 64 55.15 -89.81 4.69
C MET A 64 55.95 -91.11 4.62
N GLN A 65 55.23 -92.23 4.56
CA GLN A 65 55.79 -93.60 4.62
C GLN A 65 56.68 -93.82 5.85
N VAL A 66 58.01 -93.88 5.65
CA VAL A 66 59.03 -94.12 6.68
C VAL A 66 59.65 -92.83 7.24
N THR A 67 59.39 -91.66 6.63
CA THR A 67 59.90 -90.35 7.06
C THR A 67 58.76 -89.36 7.31
N ARG A 68 59.08 -88.09 7.58
CA ARG A 68 58.12 -87.00 7.79
C ARG A 68 58.45 -85.80 6.91
N VAL A 69 57.41 -85.12 6.44
CA VAL A 69 57.50 -83.88 5.63
C VAL A 69 56.83 -82.74 6.38
N CYS A 70 57.35 -81.52 6.24
CA CYS A 70 56.70 -80.33 6.79
C CYS A 70 55.68 -79.79 5.79
N SER A 71 54.44 -80.27 5.89
CA SER A 71 53.33 -79.82 5.06
C SER A 71 52.80 -78.48 5.55
N LEU A 72 52.43 -77.57 4.64
CA LEU A 72 51.74 -76.34 5.00
C LEU A 72 50.39 -76.68 5.63
N CYS A 73 49.99 -75.91 6.65
CA CYS A 73 48.63 -75.97 7.14
C CYS A 73 47.66 -75.53 6.05
N ALA A 74 46.62 -76.33 5.81
CA ALA A 74 45.59 -75.99 4.85
C ALA A 74 44.83 -74.75 5.31
N ARG A 75 44.20 -74.02 4.37
CA ARG A 75 43.33 -72.89 4.72
C ARG A 75 42.29 -73.33 5.76
N GLY A 76 42.00 -72.47 6.73
CA GLY A 76 41.15 -72.78 7.89
C GLY A 76 41.90 -73.46 9.04
N SER A 77 43.17 -73.84 8.87
CA SER A 77 44.00 -74.41 9.93
C SER A 77 45.29 -73.63 10.11
N TYR A 78 45.84 -73.65 11.32
CA TYR A 78 47.07 -72.95 11.68
C TYR A 78 47.95 -73.81 12.58
N GLN A 79 49.19 -73.36 12.75
CA GLN A 79 50.08 -73.91 13.75
C GLN A 79 51.05 -72.85 14.26
N SER A 80 50.96 -72.52 15.54
CA SER A 80 51.76 -71.46 16.17
C SER A 80 53.09 -71.96 16.74
N THR A 81 53.23 -73.26 16.96
CA THR A 81 54.41 -73.86 17.62
C THR A 81 55.25 -74.71 16.66
N PHE A 82 56.56 -74.77 16.94
CA PHE A 82 57.49 -75.54 16.13
C PHE A 82 57.34 -77.05 16.39
N GLY A 83 57.42 -77.85 15.33
CA GLY A 83 57.57 -79.30 15.43
C GLY A 83 56.34 -80.08 15.93
N THR A 84 55.13 -79.59 15.68
CA THR A 84 53.91 -80.36 15.89
C THR A 84 53.60 -81.27 14.70
N THR A 85 52.71 -82.24 14.89
CA THR A 85 52.33 -83.23 13.86
C THR A 85 51.05 -82.91 13.12
N GLU A 86 50.23 -81.99 13.65
CA GLU A 86 48.91 -81.67 13.11
C GLU A 86 48.70 -80.15 13.14
N CYS A 87 47.90 -79.66 12.20
CA CYS A 87 47.44 -78.28 12.19
C CYS A 87 46.12 -78.21 12.94
N GLU A 88 45.95 -77.18 13.76
CA GLU A 88 44.72 -76.94 14.52
C GLU A 88 43.75 -76.12 13.67
N LEU A 89 42.46 -76.42 13.74
CA LEU A 89 41.44 -75.60 13.07
C LEU A 89 41.34 -74.25 13.78
N CYS A 90 41.13 -73.18 13.01
CA CYS A 90 40.82 -71.88 13.58
C CYS A 90 39.52 -71.96 14.39
N GLU A 91 39.54 -71.46 15.63
CA GLU A 91 38.35 -71.41 16.48
C GLU A 91 37.30 -70.43 15.89
N PRO A 92 36.00 -70.59 16.22
CA PRO A 92 34.97 -69.63 15.85
C PRO A 92 35.39 -68.19 16.19
N GLY A 93 35.03 -67.24 15.32
CA GLY A 93 35.50 -65.85 15.40
C GLY A 93 36.87 -65.59 14.76
N THR A 94 37.58 -66.63 14.31
CA THR A 94 38.88 -66.50 13.64
C THR A 94 38.92 -67.24 12.30
N LEU A 95 39.87 -66.86 11.43
CA LEU A 95 40.02 -67.40 10.09
C LEU A 95 41.50 -67.63 9.73
N ALA A 96 41.75 -68.56 8.81
CA ALA A 96 43.03 -68.68 8.11
C ALA A 96 42.77 -68.71 6.59
N SER A 97 43.00 -67.57 5.93
CA SER A 97 42.71 -67.37 4.50
C SER A 97 43.82 -67.92 3.60
N ALA A 98 45.06 -67.98 4.10
CA ALA A 98 46.25 -68.45 3.41
C ALA A 98 46.64 -69.86 3.86
N GLU A 99 47.34 -70.58 2.99
CA GLU A 99 48.04 -71.81 3.39
C GLU A 99 49.29 -71.47 4.18
N GLY A 100 49.63 -72.29 5.16
CA GLY A 100 50.81 -72.09 5.99
C GLY A 100 50.64 -71.04 7.09
N SER A 101 49.40 -70.70 7.48
CA SER A 101 49.15 -69.73 8.54
C SER A 101 49.74 -70.17 9.88
N SER A 102 50.56 -69.32 10.50
CA SER A 102 51.12 -69.55 11.83
C SER A 102 50.17 -69.12 12.96
N GLN A 103 49.12 -68.36 12.66
CA GLN A 103 48.09 -67.91 13.58
C GLN A 103 46.78 -67.70 12.82
N CYS A 104 45.64 -67.79 13.51
CA CYS A 104 44.36 -67.36 12.95
C CYS A 104 44.17 -65.86 13.12
N GLU A 105 43.60 -65.22 12.10
CA GLU A 105 43.23 -63.82 12.11
C GLU A 105 41.81 -63.67 12.64
N GLN A 106 41.56 -62.66 13.48
CA GLN A 106 40.21 -62.39 13.97
C GLN A 106 39.33 -61.85 12.84
N CYS A 107 38.04 -62.23 12.85
CA CYS A 107 37.06 -61.57 11.99
C CYS A 107 37.01 -60.06 12.27
N GLY A 108 37.10 -59.26 11.21
CA GLY A 108 36.97 -57.81 11.30
C GLY A 108 35.55 -57.38 11.70
N LEU A 109 35.39 -56.10 12.06
CA LEU A 109 34.09 -55.54 12.41
C LEU A 109 33.05 -55.76 11.31
N GLY A 110 31.82 -56.10 11.69
CA GLY A 110 30.74 -56.39 10.76
C GLY A 110 30.83 -57.77 10.10
N THR A 111 31.77 -58.61 10.53
CA THR A 111 31.92 -59.99 10.08
C THR A 111 32.05 -60.98 11.24
N TYR A 112 31.62 -62.22 11.05
CA TYR A 112 31.64 -63.27 12.06
C TYR A 112 32.03 -64.62 11.46
N ALA A 113 32.50 -65.55 12.30
CA ALA A 113 32.76 -66.93 11.92
C ALA A 113 32.12 -67.86 12.95
N HIS A 114 31.06 -68.56 12.54
CA HIS A 114 30.24 -69.36 13.46
C HIS A 114 30.72 -70.80 13.66
N GLU A 115 31.52 -71.31 12.73
CA GLU A 115 32.10 -72.65 12.77
C GLU A 115 33.63 -72.60 12.90
N PRO A 116 34.27 -73.65 13.44
CA PRO A 116 35.71 -73.80 13.39
C PRO A 116 36.19 -74.08 11.95
N GLY A 117 37.44 -73.76 11.65
CA GLY A 117 38.06 -74.09 10.37
C GLY A 117 37.72 -73.14 9.21
N ARG A 118 37.19 -71.95 9.51
CA ARG A 118 36.73 -71.02 8.47
C ARG A 118 37.89 -70.40 7.68
N THR A 119 37.72 -70.39 6.36
CA THR A 119 38.68 -69.74 5.43
C THR A 119 38.33 -68.27 5.18
N SER A 120 37.13 -67.84 5.55
CA SER A 120 36.61 -66.48 5.42
C SER A 120 35.48 -66.22 6.42
N CYS A 121 35.39 -64.99 6.92
CA CYS A 121 34.29 -64.55 7.78
C CYS A 121 33.04 -64.24 6.95
N GLU A 122 31.88 -64.52 7.53
CA GLU A 122 30.56 -64.18 7.01
C GLU A 122 30.20 -62.76 7.39
N ARG A 123 29.42 -62.09 6.55
CA ARG A 123 29.06 -60.69 6.75
C ARG A 123 27.72 -60.60 7.48
N CYS A 124 27.60 -59.61 8.35
CA CYS A 124 26.37 -59.31 9.08
C CYS A 124 25.20 -58.84 8.20
N GLY A 125 25.44 -58.48 6.95
CA GLY A 125 24.40 -58.09 6.00
C GLY A 125 24.96 -57.74 4.61
N VAL A 126 24.10 -57.20 3.74
CA VAL A 126 24.43 -56.92 2.34
C VAL A 126 25.16 -55.58 2.15
N GLN A 127 24.99 -54.63 3.08
CA GLN A 127 25.53 -53.27 3.00
C GLN A 127 26.78 -53.12 3.87
N GLU A 128 27.97 -53.18 3.25
CA GLU A 128 29.26 -53.32 3.96
C GLU A 128 29.53 -52.23 5.02
N ASP A 129 29.04 -50.99 4.84
CA ASP A 129 29.39 -49.86 5.72
C ASP A 129 28.39 -49.58 6.86
N MET A 130 27.24 -50.26 6.90
CA MET A 130 26.18 -49.99 7.87
C MET A 130 26.10 -50.99 9.03
N TRP A 131 26.81 -52.12 8.92
CA TRP A 131 26.86 -53.15 9.95
C TRP A 131 28.17 -53.09 10.74
N THR A 132 28.10 -53.39 12.03
CA THR A 132 29.23 -53.60 12.93
C THR A 132 28.94 -54.80 13.83
N THR A 133 29.97 -55.37 14.44
CA THR A 133 29.82 -56.43 15.43
C THR A 133 29.98 -55.84 16.82
N SER A 134 28.96 -55.97 17.68
CA SER A 134 28.99 -55.37 19.01
C SER A 134 28.35 -56.25 20.08
N GLN A 135 28.69 -55.95 21.33
CA GLN A 135 28.14 -56.61 22.50
C GLN A 135 27.77 -55.56 23.56
N GLU A 136 26.63 -55.74 24.21
CA GLU A 136 26.21 -54.93 25.35
C GLU A 136 26.91 -55.42 26.63
N ILE A 137 27.71 -54.54 27.26
CA ILE A 137 28.30 -54.76 28.58
C ILE A 137 27.75 -53.70 29.53
N GLY A 138 26.79 -54.08 30.36
CA GLY A 138 26.05 -53.13 31.21
C GLY A 138 25.18 -52.19 30.37
N SER A 139 25.43 -50.88 30.45
CA SER A 139 24.73 -49.85 29.65
C SER A 139 25.53 -49.33 28.44
N ARG A 140 26.65 -49.99 28.10
CA ARG A 140 27.52 -49.57 26.99
C ARG A 140 27.57 -50.66 25.92
N VAL A 141 27.42 -50.25 24.67
CA VAL A 141 27.66 -51.08 23.49
C VAL A 141 29.12 -50.90 23.09
N ILE A 142 29.88 -51.99 23.02
CA ILE A 142 31.27 -51.97 22.54
C ILE A 142 31.39 -52.77 21.26
N GLU A 143 32.21 -52.30 20.33
CA GLU A 143 32.53 -53.03 19.11
C GLU A 143 33.47 -54.21 19.44
N VAL A 144 33.16 -55.39 18.89
CA VAL A 144 33.83 -56.65 19.19
C VAL A 144 34.45 -57.20 17.90
N LEU A 145 35.75 -57.46 17.95
CA LEU A 145 36.48 -58.22 16.92
C LEU A 145 36.36 -59.72 17.18
N GLY A 146 36.37 -60.52 16.11
CA GLY A 146 36.28 -61.97 16.20
C GLY A 146 34.90 -62.48 16.64
N ALA A 147 33.83 -61.88 16.13
CA ALA A 147 32.47 -62.30 16.46
C ALA A 147 32.22 -63.77 16.06
N THR A 148 31.60 -64.53 16.96
CA THR A 148 31.38 -65.97 16.81
C THR A 148 30.00 -66.33 16.26
N SER A 149 29.11 -65.37 16.06
CA SER A 149 27.77 -65.63 15.52
C SER A 149 27.11 -64.36 14.99
N GLU A 150 26.03 -64.54 14.23
CA GLU A 150 25.20 -63.46 13.70
C GLU A 150 24.56 -62.60 14.82
N THR A 151 24.42 -63.10 16.05
CA THR A 151 23.79 -62.32 17.14
C THR A 151 24.61 -61.11 17.58
N PHE A 152 25.90 -61.07 17.23
CA PHE A 152 26.76 -59.90 17.45
C PHE A 152 26.55 -58.83 16.38
N CYS A 153 25.81 -59.12 15.31
CA CYS A 153 25.58 -58.19 14.21
C CYS A 153 24.60 -57.09 14.63
N THR A 154 25.05 -55.84 14.51
CA THR A 154 24.32 -54.64 14.90
C THR A 154 24.57 -53.53 13.89
N CYS A 155 23.68 -52.55 13.81
CA CYS A 155 23.87 -51.38 12.96
C CYS A 155 24.87 -50.42 13.60
N LYS A 156 25.79 -49.91 12.78
CA LYS A 156 26.80 -48.92 13.19
C LYS A 156 26.14 -47.65 13.75
N ALA A 157 26.84 -46.91 14.61
CA ALA A 157 26.39 -45.62 15.12
C ALA A 157 26.01 -44.68 13.96
N GLY A 158 24.86 -44.01 14.07
CA GLY A 158 24.25 -43.27 12.96
C GLY A 158 23.34 -44.11 12.05
N SER A 159 23.08 -45.38 12.39
CA SER A 159 22.12 -46.26 11.73
C SER A 159 21.28 -47.05 12.74
N PHE A 160 20.07 -47.44 12.34
CA PHE A 160 19.13 -48.23 13.15
C PHE A 160 18.66 -49.48 12.41
N LEU A 161 18.19 -50.48 13.15
CA LEU A 161 17.75 -51.75 12.59
C LEU A 161 16.24 -51.69 12.32
N TRP A 162 15.84 -51.96 11.07
CA TRP A 162 14.43 -52.01 10.68
C TRP A 162 14.18 -53.13 9.67
N GLN A 163 13.22 -54.01 9.96
CA GLN A 163 12.86 -55.17 9.13
C GLN A 163 14.07 -56.01 8.67
N GLY A 164 15.07 -56.19 9.55
CA GLY A 164 16.28 -56.98 9.27
C GLY A 164 17.35 -56.26 8.43
N ALA A 165 17.17 -54.97 8.12
CA ALA A 165 18.15 -54.16 7.41
C ALA A 165 18.56 -52.92 8.24
N CYS A 166 19.83 -52.52 8.13
CA CYS A 166 20.28 -51.27 8.72
C CYS A 166 19.91 -50.09 7.81
N GLN A 167 19.32 -49.05 8.40
CA GLN A 167 18.99 -47.79 7.73
C GLN A 167 19.71 -46.64 8.42
N SER A 168 20.19 -45.66 7.64
CA SER A 168 20.79 -44.45 8.16
C SER A 168 19.78 -43.59 8.92
N CYS A 169 20.20 -42.92 10.00
CA CYS A 169 19.35 -41.92 10.65
C CYS A 169 19.02 -40.77 9.69
N ILE A 170 17.78 -40.30 9.76
CA ILE A 170 17.35 -39.08 9.09
C ILE A 170 17.53 -37.88 10.04
N GLU A 171 17.69 -36.68 9.49
CA GLU A 171 17.67 -35.43 10.26
C GLU A 171 16.48 -35.39 11.23
N GLY A 172 16.72 -34.97 12.47
CA GLY A 172 15.72 -34.97 13.54
C GLY A 172 15.65 -36.27 14.36
N SER A 173 16.47 -37.26 14.03
CA SER A 173 16.65 -38.48 14.81
C SER A 173 18.10 -38.69 15.23
N SER A 174 18.29 -39.38 16.36
CA SER A 174 19.56 -39.83 16.91
C SER A 174 19.50 -41.35 17.02
N CYS A 175 20.36 -42.07 16.28
CA CYS A 175 20.44 -43.52 16.41
C CYS A 175 21.67 -43.95 17.18
N GLN A 176 21.42 -44.57 18.33
CA GLN A 176 22.40 -45.34 19.08
C GLN A 176 22.22 -46.80 18.70
N THR A 177 23.24 -47.39 18.07
CA THR A 177 23.36 -48.79 17.62
C THR A 177 22.06 -49.62 17.68
N ASN A 178 21.46 -49.90 16.52
CA ASN A 178 20.16 -50.56 16.31
C ASN A 178 18.90 -49.74 16.66
N ARG A 179 18.97 -48.77 17.59
CA ARG A 179 17.79 -48.02 18.07
C ARG A 179 17.76 -46.63 17.47
N ILE A 180 16.54 -46.16 17.19
CA ILE A 180 16.28 -44.79 16.74
C ILE A 180 15.51 -44.05 17.84
N GLU A 181 16.02 -42.89 18.22
CA GLU A 181 15.37 -41.94 19.13
C GLU A 181 15.17 -40.62 18.39
N LEU A 182 14.04 -39.97 18.64
CA LEU A 182 13.70 -38.70 18.04
C LEU A 182 14.16 -37.56 18.93
N ILE A 183 14.71 -36.52 18.30
CA ILE A 183 15.07 -35.27 18.98
C ILE A 183 13.76 -34.50 19.28
N PRO A 184 13.68 -33.74 20.39
CA PRO A 184 12.53 -32.86 20.64
C PRO A 184 12.20 -31.99 19.41
N GLY A 185 10.91 -31.84 19.10
CA GLY A 185 10.44 -31.16 17.89
C GLY A 185 10.23 -32.08 16.66
N TYR A 186 10.55 -33.38 16.76
CA TYR A 186 10.34 -34.34 15.68
C TYR A 186 9.47 -35.53 16.10
N PHE A 187 8.77 -36.12 15.13
CA PHE A 187 7.87 -37.26 15.30
C PHE A 187 8.06 -38.29 14.18
N SER A 188 7.95 -39.57 14.49
CA SER A 188 7.80 -40.66 13.51
C SER A 188 6.83 -41.69 14.06
N PHE A 189 6.15 -42.41 13.17
CA PHE A 189 5.26 -43.50 13.57
C PHE A 189 6.05 -44.73 14.01
N SER A 190 5.51 -45.50 14.96
CA SER A 190 6.07 -46.78 15.38
C SER A 190 6.12 -47.82 14.25
N GLU A 191 5.17 -47.73 13.30
CA GLU A 191 5.10 -48.58 12.10
C GLU A 191 6.13 -48.22 11.03
N SER A 192 6.65 -46.99 11.04
CA SER A 192 7.60 -46.49 10.06
C SER A 192 8.60 -45.54 10.72
N PRO A 193 9.49 -46.07 11.58
CA PRO A 193 10.33 -45.24 12.45
C PRO A 193 11.32 -44.37 11.67
N GLY A 194 11.73 -44.81 10.48
CA GLY A 194 12.58 -44.05 9.56
C GLY A 194 11.89 -42.86 8.87
N SER A 195 10.58 -42.67 8.98
CA SER A 195 9.87 -41.54 8.38
C SER A 195 9.69 -40.43 9.41
N VAL A 196 10.61 -39.46 9.41
CA VAL A 196 10.65 -38.37 10.39
C VAL A 196 9.92 -37.12 9.89
N TYR A 197 9.06 -36.57 10.73
CA TYR A 197 8.26 -35.36 10.54
C TYR A 197 8.64 -34.28 11.55
N ARG A 198 8.51 -33.01 11.16
CA ARG A 198 8.67 -31.86 12.06
C ARG A 198 7.34 -31.59 12.77
N CYS A 199 7.40 -31.29 14.06
CA CYS A 199 6.24 -30.92 14.87
C CYS A 199 6.25 -29.43 15.23
N LYS A 200 5.09 -28.90 15.61
CA LYS A 200 4.99 -27.61 16.31
C LYS A 200 5.62 -27.73 17.71
N ASP A 201 6.23 -26.65 18.19
CA ASP A 201 6.94 -26.65 19.47
C ASP A 201 6.04 -27.09 20.63
N GLY A 202 6.58 -27.94 21.51
CA GLY A 202 5.86 -28.50 22.66
C GLY A 202 4.94 -29.70 22.36
N HIS A 203 4.62 -30.00 21.10
CA HIS A 203 3.79 -31.17 20.76
C HIS A 203 4.56 -32.50 20.86
N CYS A 204 5.85 -32.46 20.50
CA CYS A 204 6.70 -33.63 20.36
C CYS A 204 7.91 -33.50 21.31
N PRO A 205 7.90 -34.17 22.47
CA PRO A 205 8.98 -34.09 23.46
C PRO A 205 10.24 -34.87 23.04
N GLY A 206 10.21 -35.59 21.91
CA GLY A 206 11.26 -36.53 21.51
C GLY A 206 11.11 -37.90 22.18
N GLY A 207 12.09 -38.78 21.97
CA GLY A 207 12.09 -40.15 22.48
C GLY A 207 11.78 -41.21 21.41
N PRO A 208 11.30 -42.41 21.78
CA PRO A 208 11.07 -43.49 20.81
C PRO A 208 9.94 -43.14 19.81
N PRO A 209 9.94 -43.72 18.60
CA PRO A 209 8.87 -43.55 17.61
C PRO A 209 7.47 -43.78 18.20
N GLY A 210 6.51 -42.93 17.83
CA GLY A 210 5.14 -42.94 18.36
C GLY A 210 4.95 -42.19 19.69
N THR A 211 5.95 -41.44 20.16
CA THR A 211 5.86 -40.65 21.39
C THR A 211 5.31 -39.25 21.13
N CYS A 212 4.27 -38.86 21.87
CA CYS A 212 3.67 -37.52 21.83
C CYS A 212 3.58 -36.93 23.24
N ALA A 213 3.42 -35.61 23.33
CA ALA A 213 3.18 -34.94 24.62
C ALA A 213 1.88 -35.43 25.29
N PRO A 214 1.76 -35.35 26.63
CA PRO A 214 0.61 -35.81 27.39
C PRO A 214 -0.76 -35.38 26.81
N GLY A 215 -1.65 -36.35 26.62
CA GLY A 215 -3.02 -36.15 26.12
C GLY A 215 -3.15 -35.98 24.61
N ARG A 216 -2.05 -35.99 23.85
CA ARG A 216 -2.08 -36.02 22.38
C ARG A 216 -2.30 -37.44 21.85
N ASP A 217 -2.83 -37.52 20.62
CA ASP A 217 -3.10 -38.78 19.94
C ASP A 217 -1.89 -39.22 19.09
N PRO A 218 -1.19 -40.32 19.45
CA PRO A 218 -0.02 -40.80 18.72
C PRO A 218 -0.35 -41.42 17.36
N SER A 219 -1.63 -41.66 17.06
CA SER A 219 -2.06 -42.11 15.73
C SER A 219 -2.13 -40.97 14.72
N THR A 220 -2.05 -39.71 15.18
CA THR A 220 -2.13 -38.54 14.32
C THR A 220 -0.74 -38.02 13.94
N LEU A 221 -0.62 -37.58 12.68
CA LEU A 221 0.63 -37.04 12.16
C LEU A 221 1.10 -35.84 12.99
N ALA A 222 2.39 -35.83 13.35
CA ALA A 222 3.04 -34.79 14.15
C ALA A 222 2.32 -34.46 15.48
N CYS A 223 1.63 -35.45 16.07
CA CYS A 223 0.88 -35.30 17.32
C CYS A 223 -0.13 -34.13 17.30
N THR A 224 -0.70 -33.80 16.13
CA THR A 224 -1.45 -32.54 15.97
C THR A 224 -2.76 -32.53 16.77
N LYS A 225 -3.42 -33.69 16.93
CA LYS A 225 -4.73 -33.80 17.58
C LYS A 225 -4.62 -34.19 19.05
N CYS A 226 -5.44 -33.55 19.90
CA CYS A 226 -5.67 -34.02 21.27
C CYS A 226 -6.63 -35.22 21.27
N GLN A 227 -6.48 -36.11 22.26
CA GLN A 227 -7.44 -37.19 22.46
C GLN A 227 -8.84 -36.63 22.78
N ARG A 228 -9.89 -37.42 22.52
CA ARG A 228 -11.28 -36.97 22.66
C ARG A 228 -11.56 -36.44 24.07
N GLY A 229 -12.15 -35.25 24.16
CA GLY A 229 -12.48 -34.58 25.42
C GLY A 229 -11.35 -33.76 26.05
N LEU A 230 -10.20 -33.67 25.36
CA LEU A 230 -9.08 -32.80 25.73
C LEU A 230 -8.86 -31.72 24.66
N ARG A 231 -8.38 -30.54 25.06
CA ARG A 231 -8.02 -29.41 24.19
C ARG A 231 -6.54 -29.07 24.31
N SER A 232 -5.98 -28.44 23.28
CA SER A 232 -4.59 -27.96 23.34
C SER A 232 -4.46 -26.81 24.33
N SER A 233 -3.44 -26.88 25.19
CA SER A 233 -2.96 -25.78 26.03
C SER A 233 -1.85 -25.02 25.29
N GLY A 234 -1.59 -23.78 25.70
CA GLY A 234 -0.58 -22.92 25.06
C GLY A 234 0.85 -23.48 25.11
N GLU A 235 1.13 -24.38 26.05
CA GLU A 235 2.43 -25.05 26.22
C GLU A 235 2.57 -26.36 25.41
N GLY A 236 1.59 -26.68 24.57
CA GLY A 236 1.64 -27.87 23.70
C GLY A 236 1.11 -29.17 24.33
N HIS A 237 0.71 -29.18 25.61
CA HIS A 237 0.01 -30.31 26.26
C HIS A 237 -1.51 -30.26 26.04
N CYS A 238 -2.23 -31.36 26.27
CA CYS A 238 -3.70 -31.37 26.19
C CYS A 238 -4.36 -31.40 27.58
N GLU A 239 -5.29 -30.48 27.82
CA GLU A 239 -6.07 -30.33 29.06
C GLU A 239 -7.54 -30.73 28.88
N PRO A 240 -8.25 -31.19 29.91
CA PRO A 240 -9.67 -31.52 29.80
C PRO A 240 -10.55 -30.30 29.52
N CYS A 241 -11.54 -30.47 28.65
CA CYS A 241 -12.50 -29.43 28.30
C CYS A 241 -13.35 -29.02 29.52
N GLY A 242 -13.50 -27.72 29.77
CA GLY A 242 -14.24 -27.15 30.91
C GLY A 242 -15.56 -26.44 30.53
N SER A 243 -16.48 -26.26 31.50
CA SER A 243 -17.77 -25.58 31.27
C SER A 243 -17.65 -24.08 30.97
N GLY A 244 -16.49 -23.46 31.25
CA GLY A 244 -16.21 -22.05 30.95
C GLY A 244 -16.03 -21.75 29.45
N GLU A 245 -15.87 -22.77 28.61
CA GLU A 245 -15.53 -22.60 27.20
C GLU A 245 -16.73 -22.15 26.35
N TYR A 246 -17.92 -22.66 26.67
CA TYR A 246 -19.17 -22.11 26.11
C TYR A 246 -19.35 -20.63 26.46
N ALA A 247 -18.87 -20.20 27.63
CA ALA A 247 -18.90 -18.80 28.02
C ALA A 247 -17.90 -17.95 27.22
N ILE A 248 -16.70 -18.46 26.93
CA ILE A 248 -15.71 -17.76 26.08
C ILE A 248 -16.25 -17.59 24.66
N LEU A 249 -16.79 -18.64 24.04
CA LEU A 249 -17.42 -18.58 22.73
C LEU A 249 -18.61 -17.60 22.72
N ALA A 250 -19.44 -17.61 23.78
CA ALA A 250 -20.56 -16.68 23.93
C ALA A 250 -20.09 -15.22 24.10
N VAL A 251 -19.03 -14.98 24.88
CA VAL A 251 -18.44 -13.65 25.07
C VAL A 251 -17.79 -13.15 23.79
N ALA A 252 -17.06 -13.99 23.06
CA ALA A 252 -16.44 -13.65 21.78
C ALA A 252 -17.50 -13.30 20.73
N SER A 253 -18.55 -14.12 20.61
CA SER A 253 -19.66 -13.86 19.69
C SER A 253 -20.46 -12.60 20.07
N LEU A 254 -20.72 -12.38 21.37
CA LEU A 254 -21.31 -11.13 21.85
C LEU A 254 -20.41 -9.93 21.57
N GLY A 255 -19.09 -10.06 21.76
CA GLY A 255 -18.10 -9.04 21.46
C GLY A 255 -18.08 -8.65 19.99
N ILE A 256 -18.15 -9.63 19.07
CA ILE A 256 -18.26 -9.38 17.62
C ILE A 256 -19.56 -8.62 17.32
N ILE A 257 -20.70 -9.05 17.85
CA ILE A 257 -21.99 -8.39 17.63
C ILE A 257 -21.95 -6.95 18.16
N CYS A 258 -21.52 -6.75 19.40
CA CYS A 258 -21.37 -5.43 20.01
C CYS A 258 -20.40 -4.52 19.24
N GLY A 259 -19.29 -5.07 18.75
CA GLY A 259 -18.33 -4.36 17.91
C GLY A 259 -18.94 -3.89 16.58
N ILE A 260 -19.71 -4.75 15.90
CA ILE A 260 -20.41 -4.39 14.67
C ILE A 260 -21.51 -3.35 14.95
N VAL A 261 -22.25 -3.48 16.05
CA VAL A 261 -23.24 -2.48 16.48
C VAL A 261 -22.57 -1.12 16.71
N PHE A 262 -21.50 -1.08 17.50
CA PHE A 262 -20.76 0.13 17.80
C PHE A 262 -20.19 0.78 16.53
N LEU A 263 -19.59 -0.02 15.65
CA LEU A 263 -19.08 0.45 14.36
C LEU A 263 -20.22 1.00 13.48
N HIS A 264 -21.33 0.28 13.35
CA HIS A 264 -22.46 0.69 12.53
C HIS A 264 -23.05 2.01 13.04
N VAL A 265 -23.37 2.09 14.33
CA VAL A 265 -23.91 3.30 14.97
C VAL A 265 -22.91 4.45 14.89
N GLY A 266 -21.62 4.18 15.12
CA GLY A 266 -20.55 5.17 14.98
C GLY A 266 -20.49 5.76 13.58
N LEU A 267 -20.41 4.91 12.55
CA LEU A 267 -20.39 5.33 11.14
C LEU A 267 -21.64 6.12 10.74
N MET A 268 -22.79 5.84 11.35
CA MET A 268 -24.04 6.59 11.17
C MET A 268 -23.98 7.96 11.84
N GLY A 269 -23.52 8.03 13.10
CA GLY A 269 -23.26 9.28 13.80
C GLY A 269 -22.28 10.19 13.05
N GLU A 270 -21.32 9.62 12.31
CA GLU A 270 -20.40 10.39 11.46
C GLU A 270 -21.05 11.07 10.23
N ILE A 271 -22.28 10.70 9.87
CA ILE A 271 -23.04 11.29 8.76
C ILE A 271 -23.81 12.51 9.25
N GLU A 272 -24.31 12.46 10.49
CA GLU A 272 -25.14 13.49 11.10
C GLU A 272 -24.31 14.52 11.88
N ALA A 273 -23.16 14.13 12.43
CA ALA A 273 -22.27 15.03 13.15
C ALA A 273 -21.41 15.88 12.20
N SER A 274 -21.43 17.20 12.40
CA SER A 274 -20.38 18.13 11.95
C SER A 274 -19.06 17.69 12.59
N GLN A 275 -18.30 16.84 11.90
CA GLN A 275 -17.11 16.25 12.49
C GLN A 275 -16.01 17.29 12.72
N THR A 276 -15.56 17.37 13.97
CA THR A 276 -14.27 17.97 14.32
C THR A 276 -13.15 17.09 13.76
N GLY A 277 -12.03 17.71 13.35
CA GLY A 277 -10.87 16.97 12.81
C GLY A 277 -10.35 15.84 13.73
N ALA A 278 -10.61 15.93 15.04
CA ALA A 278 -10.22 14.94 16.04
C ALA A 278 -10.82 13.54 15.81
N LEU A 279 -12.09 13.43 15.40
CA LEU A 279 -12.73 12.12 15.20
C LEU A 279 -12.15 11.38 13.97
N VAL A 280 -11.77 12.12 12.93
CA VAL A 280 -11.08 11.59 11.75
C VAL A 280 -9.66 11.12 12.10
N VAL A 281 -8.97 11.83 12.99
CA VAL A 281 -7.65 11.42 13.51
C VAL A 281 -7.77 10.09 14.25
N VAL A 282 -8.68 9.99 15.23
CA VAL A 282 -8.83 8.79 16.07
C VAL A 282 -9.20 7.57 15.23
N SER A 283 -10.19 7.69 14.35
CA SER A 283 -10.62 6.59 13.48
C SER A 283 -9.52 6.15 12.51
N SER A 284 -8.79 7.08 11.90
CA SER A 284 -7.69 6.76 10.98
C SER A 284 -6.52 6.10 11.70
N SER A 285 -6.15 6.58 12.90
CA SER A 285 -5.09 5.98 13.72
C SER A 285 -5.46 4.58 14.20
N LEU A 286 -6.72 4.33 14.58
CA LEU A 286 -7.19 3.00 14.96
C LEU A 286 -7.08 2.01 13.79
N ILE A 287 -7.45 2.44 12.57
CA ILE A 287 -7.32 1.61 11.37
C ILE A 287 -5.85 1.26 11.10
N GLN A 288 -4.94 2.23 11.24
CA GLN A 288 -3.50 1.98 11.08
C GLN A 288 -3.00 0.97 12.13
N LEU A 289 -3.38 1.14 13.40
CA LEU A 289 -3.04 0.22 14.47
C LEU A 289 -3.50 -1.22 14.17
N VAL A 290 -4.77 -1.41 13.82
CA VAL A 290 -5.33 -2.72 13.46
C VAL A 290 -4.56 -3.35 12.30
N THR A 291 -4.22 -2.54 11.29
CA THR A 291 -3.48 -3.01 10.12
C THR A 291 -2.10 -3.55 10.51
N ILE A 292 -1.40 -2.92 11.45
CA ILE A 292 -0.07 -3.35 11.89
C ILE A 292 -0.13 -4.59 12.77
N LEU A 293 -1.12 -4.67 13.66
CA LEU A 293 -1.34 -5.88 14.45
C LEU A 293 -1.60 -7.09 13.53
N GLN A 294 -2.36 -6.88 12.45
CA GLN A 294 -2.57 -7.92 11.42
C GLN A 294 -1.30 -8.23 10.61
N MET A 295 -0.47 -7.24 10.28
CA MET A 295 0.82 -7.50 9.62
C MET A 295 1.79 -8.26 10.54
N LEU A 296 1.81 -7.97 11.84
CA LEU A 296 2.59 -8.72 12.82
C LEU A 296 2.12 -10.18 12.90
N SER A 297 0.81 -10.41 12.87
CA SER A 297 0.24 -11.76 12.78
C SER A 297 0.74 -12.50 11.51
N VAL A 298 0.79 -11.83 10.35
CA VAL A 298 1.37 -12.42 9.11
C VAL A 298 2.85 -12.76 9.28
N ILE A 299 3.64 -11.88 9.91
CA ILE A 299 5.07 -12.13 10.19
C ILE A 299 5.26 -13.32 11.15
N GLY A 300 4.33 -13.52 12.08
CA GLY A 300 4.32 -14.69 12.95
C GLY A 300 4.22 -16.03 12.21
N HIS A 301 3.73 -16.02 10.96
CA HIS A 301 3.71 -17.22 10.10
C HIS A 301 5.04 -17.44 9.37
N PHE A 302 6.09 -16.65 9.58
CA PHE A 302 7.41 -16.96 9.03
C PHE A 302 8.10 -18.02 9.89
N ALA A 303 8.88 -18.92 9.28
CA ALA A 303 9.61 -19.97 10.00
C ALA A 303 10.90 -19.38 10.63
N ILE A 304 10.72 -18.50 11.62
CA ILE A 304 11.79 -17.78 12.31
C ILE A 304 11.63 -17.99 13.83
N ASP A 305 12.73 -18.33 14.49
CA ASP A 305 12.78 -18.43 15.95
C ASP A 305 12.91 -17.03 16.55
N TRP A 306 11.76 -16.38 16.76
CA TRP A 306 11.71 -15.05 17.35
C TRP A 306 12.25 -15.09 18.79
N GLN A 307 12.91 -14.00 19.19
CA GLN A 307 13.43 -13.79 20.54
C GLN A 307 12.44 -12.97 21.38
N GLU A 308 12.46 -13.12 22.70
CA GLU A 308 11.66 -12.30 23.61
C GLU A 308 12.06 -10.81 23.55
N PRO A 309 11.10 -9.85 23.63
CA PRO A 309 9.68 -10.00 23.97
C PRO A 309 8.74 -10.26 22.77
N LEU A 310 9.29 -10.41 21.55
CA LEU A 310 8.49 -10.47 20.33
C LEU A 310 7.71 -11.78 20.21
N THR A 311 8.27 -12.89 20.68
CA THR A 311 7.60 -14.21 20.73
C THR A 311 6.32 -14.14 21.56
N SER A 312 6.40 -13.60 22.78
CA SER A 312 5.22 -13.37 23.63
C SER A 312 4.18 -12.48 22.96
N LEU A 313 4.61 -11.40 22.29
CA LEU A 313 3.71 -10.51 21.57
C LEU A 313 3.01 -11.21 20.40
N LEU A 314 3.74 -11.97 19.58
CA LEU A 314 3.19 -12.68 18.43
C LEU A 314 2.18 -13.75 18.86
N HIS A 315 2.44 -14.48 19.94
CA HIS A 315 1.48 -15.43 20.50
C HIS A 315 0.19 -14.75 20.99
N LEU A 316 0.29 -13.57 21.62
CA LEU A 316 -0.89 -12.80 22.00
C LEU A 316 -1.69 -12.33 20.78
N LEU A 317 -1.01 -11.94 19.70
CA LEU A 317 -1.67 -11.55 18.45
C LEU A 317 -2.32 -12.72 17.70
N GLU A 318 -1.73 -13.91 17.77
CA GLU A 318 -2.31 -15.16 17.24
C GLU A 318 -3.63 -15.52 17.97
N MET A 319 -3.72 -15.25 19.28
CA MET A 319 -5.00 -15.38 20.02
C MET A 319 -6.05 -14.37 19.55
N LEU A 320 -5.63 -13.16 19.19
CA LEU A 320 -6.52 -12.11 18.67
C LEU A 320 -6.92 -12.31 17.20
N SER A 321 -6.18 -13.12 16.43
CA SER A 321 -6.49 -13.43 15.03
C SER A 321 -7.60 -14.46 14.84
N LEU A 322 -8.39 -14.74 15.89
CA LEU A 322 -9.52 -15.68 15.90
C LEU A 322 -9.12 -17.10 15.46
N ASP A 323 -7.99 -17.60 15.95
CA ASP A 323 -7.67 -19.01 15.73
C ASP A 323 -8.67 -19.91 16.47
N LEU A 324 -9.42 -20.70 15.71
CA LEU A 324 -10.52 -21.53 16.20
C LEU A 324 -10.03 -22.68 17.09
N ASP A 325 -8.75 -23.03 16.98
CA ASP A 325 -8.12 -24.08 17.78
C ASP A 325 -7.95 -23.62 19.24
N MET A 326 -7.72 -22.31 19.46
CA MET A 326 -7.73 -21.67 20.79
C MET A 326 -9.15 -21.48 21.34
N LEU A 327 -10.14 -21.27 20.47
CA LEU A 327 -11.56 -21.17 20.85
C LEU A 327 -12.19 -22.51 21.24
N SER A 328 -11.38 -23.59 21.35
CA SER A 328 -11.78 -24.89 21.88
C SER A 328 -12.98 -25.51 21.15
N ILE A 329 -13.15 -25.24 19.85
CA ILE A 329 -14.25 -25.81 19.05
C ILE A 329 -14.20 -27.35 19.02
N GLY A 330 -13.00 -27.93 19.14
CA GLY A 330 -12.80 -29.37 19.30
C GLY A 330 -13.46 -29.96 20.57
N CYS A 331 -13.76 -29.15 21.58
CA CYS A 331 -14.53 -29.57 22.76
C CYS A 331 -16.04 -29.62 22.51
N VAL A 332 -16.55 -28.90 21.51
CA VAL A 332 -17.98 -28.87 21.15
C VAL A 332 -18.27 -29.93 20.10
N THR A 333 -17.42 -30.04 19.07
CA THR A 333 -17.61 -30.96 17.94
C THR A 333 -16.28 -31.46 17.39
N ASP A 334 -16.16 -32.77 17.17
CA ASP A 334 -15.03 -33.37 16.47
C ASP A 334 -15.20 -33.19 14.95
N MET A 335 -14.56 -32.16 14.38
CA MET A 335 -14.60 -31.87 12.94
C MET A 335 -13.29 -32.27 12.27
N GLY A 336 -13.39 -32.90 11.09
CA GLY A 336 -12.22 -33.12 10.23
C GLY A 336 -11.66 -31.80 9.66
N PRO A 337 -10.42 -31.82 9.13
CA PRO A 337 -9.71 -30.60 8.69
C PRO A 337 -10.46 -29.84 7.58
N VAL A 338 -11.06 -30.56 6.62
CA VAL A 338 -11.85 -29.95 5.55
C VAL A 338 -13.10 -29.24 6.10
N ALA A 339 -13.80 -29.84 7.06
CA ALA A 339 -14.99 -29.26 7.66
C ALA A 339 -14.65 -28.02 8.50
N LEU A 340 -13.56 -28.09 9.27
CA LEU A 340 -13.05 -26.95 10.04
C LEU A 340 -12.65 -25.79 9.13
N PHE A 341 -11.92 -26.06 8.04
CA PHE A 341 -11.58 -25.05 7.05
C PHE A 341 -12.82 -24.47 6.34
N SER A 342 -13.80 -25.31 6.02
CA SER A 342 -15.07 -24.85 5.41
C SER A 342 -15.84 -23.93 6.35
N PHE A 343 -15.91 -24.27 7.64
CA PHE A 343 -16.52 -23.41 8.67
C PHE A 343 -15.79 -22.07 8.80
N ARG A 344 -14.45 -22.12 8.79
CA ARG A 344 -13.57 -20.94 8.72
C ARG A 344 -13.98 -20.04 7.53
N VAL A 345 -14.06 -20.57 6.31
CA VAL A 345 -14.48 -19.79 5.13
C VAL A 345 -15.89 -19.18 5.27
N LEU A 346 -16.83 -19.91 5.90
CA LEU A 346 -18.20 -19.45 6.13
C LEU A 346 -18.33 -18.36 7.23
N LEU A 347 -17.29 -18.10 8.01
CA LEU A 347 -17.29 -17.04 9.00
C LEU A 347 -17.41 -15.64 8.36
N ILE A 348 -16.85 -15.46 7.15
CA ILE A 348 -16.94 -14.21 6.39
C ILE A 348 -18.40 -13.84 6.05
N PRO A 349 -19.16 -14.71 5.35
CA PRO A 349 -20.57 -14.41 5.06
C PRO A 349 -21.41 -14.34 6.34
N LEU A 350 -21.05 -15.06 7.42
CA LEU A 350 -21.72 -14.94 8.71
C LEU A 350 -21.56 -13.54 9.34
N VAL A 351 -20.35 -12.99 9.35
CA VAL A 351 -20.10 -11.61 9.85
C VAL A 351 -20.88 -10.59 9.01
N MET A 352 -20.93 -10.77 7.69
CA MET A 352 -21.73 -9.91 6.81
C MET A 352 -23.23 -10.04 7.08
N LEU A 353 -23.73 -11.25 7.34
CA LEU A 353 -25.11 -11.48 7.74
C LEU A 353 -25.44 -10.79 9.08
N ILE A 354 -24.53 -10.85 10.06
CA ILE A 354 -24.68 -10.13 11.33
C ILE A 354 -24.75 -8.62 11.08
N ALA A 355 -23.91 -8.07 10.20
CA ALA A 355 -23.98 -6.65 9.83
C ALA A 355 -25.33 -6.27 9.18
N VAL A 356 -25.92 -7.16 8.38
CA VAL A 356 -27.29 -6.99 7.85
C VAL A 356 -28.33 -6.99 8.97
N ILE A 357 -28.26 -7.95 9.90
CA ILE A 357 -29.18 -8.05 11.04
C ILE A 357 -29.08 -6.80 11.93
N VAL A 358 -27.87 -6.34 12.24
CA VAL A 358 -27.62 -5.11 12.99
C VAL A 358 -28.21 -3.89 12.26
N HIS A 359 -28.07 -3.82 10.94
CA HIS A 359 -28.67 -2.75 10.14
C HIS A 359 -30.20 -2.78 10.19
N LEU A 360 -30.82 -3.95 10.07
CA LEU A 360 -32.28 -4.10 10.19
C LEU A 360 -32.77 -3.73 11.60
N GLY A 361 -32.03 -4.14 12.64
CA GLY A 361 -32.31 -3.77 14.03
C GLY A 361 -32.20 -2.26 14.25
N TYR A 362 -31.17 -1.62 13.68
CA TYR A 362 -31.03 -0.17 13.71
C TYR A 362 -32.21 0.52 13.03
N LEU A 363 -32.60 0.10 11.82
CA LEU A 363 -33.78 0.65 11.11
C LEU A 363 -35.07 0.52 11.94
N ALA A 364 -35.23 -0.60 12.66
CA ALA A 364 -36.36 -0.79 13.57
C ALA A 364 -36.32 0.18 14.77
N VAL A 365 -35.14 0.42 15.36
CA VAL A 365 -34.95 1.37 16.47
C VAL A 365 -35.25 2.81 16.02
N ILE A 366 -34.76 3.22 14.85
CA ILE A 366 -35.03 4.56 14.30
C ILE A 366 -36.41 4.69 13.62
N ARG A 367 -37.21 3.61 13.63
CA ARG A 367 -38.55 3.52 13.01
C ARG A 367 -38.60 3.95 11.54
N SER A 368 -37.52 3.72 10.79
CA SER A 368 -37.50 3.98 9.35
C SER A 368 -38.27 2.89 8.59
N ARG A 369 -39.07 3.28 7.60
CA ARG A 369 -39.79 2.34 6.70
C ARG A 369 -39.04 2.06 5.40
N THR A 370 -37.93 2.73 5.13
CA THR A 370 -37.15 2.57 3.91
C THR A 370 -35.82 1.86 4.21
N PHE A 371 -35.47 0.89 3.36
CA PHE A 371 -34.19 0.20 3.46
C PHE A 371 -33.07 1.11 2.96
N GLN A 372 -32.15 1.47 3.85
CA GLN A 372 -31.07 2.40 3.55
C GLN A 372 -29.78 1.67 3.15
N ALA A 373 -29.79 1.09 1.94
CA ALA A 373 -28.68 0.28 1.41
C ALA A 373 -27.30 0.96 1.48
N VAL A 374 -27.27 2.29 1.38
CA VAL A 374 -26.06 3.14 1.51
C VAL A 374 -25.30 2.85 2.81
N HIS A 375 -26.00 2.76 3.94
CA HIS A 375 -25.39 2.61 5.26
C HIS A 375 -24.88 1.20 5.52
N LEU A 376 -25.65 0.21 5.06
CA LEU A 376 -25.21 -1.18 5.07
C LEU A 376 -23.93 -1.35 4.25
N LEU A 377 -23.91 -0.84 3.01
CA LEU A 377 -22.76 -1.01 2.11
C LEU A 377 -21.50 -0.34 2.67
N ARG A 378 -21.64 0.85 3.28
CA ARG A 378 -20.53 1.54 3.97
C ARG A 378 -19.99 0.73 5.15
N THR A 379 -20.88 0.10 5.93
CA THR A 379 -20.50 -0.72 7.08
C THR A 379 -19.78 -1.98 6.62
N CYS A 380 -20.35 -2.73 5.67
CA CYS A 380 -19.75 -3.93 5.11
C CYS A 380 -18.39 -3.64 4.47
N GLY A 381 -18.28 -2.56 3.68
CA GLY A 381 -17.02 -2.14 3.07
C GLY A 381 -15.95 -1.76 4.09
N THR A 382 -16.34 -1.14 5.22
CA THR A 382 -15.42 -0.78 6.30
C THR A 382 -14.93 -2.02 7.07
N ILE A 383 -15.83 -2.96 7.39
CA ILE A 383 -15.48 -4.24 8.03
C ILE A 383 -14.53 -5.04 7.14
N PHE A 384 -14.87 -5.20 5.85
CA PHE A 384 -14.04 -5.95 4.92
C PHE A 384 -12.64 -5.35 4.77
N LEU A 385 -12.55 -4.01 4.69
CA LEU A 385 -11.28 -3.31 4.60
C LEU A 385 -10.46 -3.37 5.91
N MET A 386 -11.11 -3.36 7.08
CA MET A 386 -10.44 -3.43 8.38
C MET A 386 -9.87 -4.82 8.66
N PHE A 387 -10.52 -5.88 8.19
CA PHE A 387 -10.09 -7.27 8.40
C PHE A 387 -9.48 -7.92 7.16
N PHE A 388 -9.19 -7.15 6.11
CA PHE A 388 -8.76 -7.67 4.81
C PHE A 388 -7.56 -8.62 4.90
N ILE A 389 -6.52 -8.27 5.68
CA ILE A 389 -5.29 -9.07 5.81
C ILE A 389 -5.61 -10.41 6.49
N MET A 390 -6.32 -10.37 7.62
CA MET A 390 -6.69 -11.56 8.38
C MET A 390 -7.56 -12.50 7.56
N LEU A 391 -8.60 -11.97 6.91
CA LEU A 391 -9.50 -12.75 6.07
C LEU A 391 -8.73 -13.39 4.91
N PHE A 392 -7.88 -12.63 4.22
CA PHE A 392 -7.17 -13.18 3.08
C PHE A 392 -6.10 -14.21 3.49
N SER A 393 -5.38 -13.98 4.60
CA SER A 393 -4.38 -14.92 5.12
C SER A 393 -4.99 -16.28 5.44
N MET A 394 -6.15 -16.26 6.09
CA MET A 394 -6.94 -17.44 6.41
C MET A 394 -7.38 -18.23 5.17
N LEU A 395 -7.75 -17.56 4.08
CA LEU A 395 -8.12 -18.22 2.82
C LEU A 395 -6.92 -18.85 2.11
N LEU A 396 -5.70 -18.39 2.40
CA LEU A 396 -4.46 -18.91 1.83
C LEU A 396 -3.89 -20.13 2.57
N ALA A 397 -4.46 -20.55 3.71
CA ALA A 397 -3.96 -21.69 4.49
C ALA A 397 -3.72 -22.98 3.66
N PRO A 398 -4.58 -23.37 2.70
CA PRO A 398 -4.35 -24.56 1.86
C PRO A 398 -3.19 -24.44 0.86
N PHE A 399 -2.60 -23.26 0.70
CA PHE A 399 -1.49 -23.00 -0.22
C PHE A 399 -0.14 -22.92 0.51
N GLN A 400 -0.14 -23.08 1.83
CA GLN A 400 1.04 -22.94 2.69
C GLN A 400 1.51 -24.33 3.12
N CYS A 401 2.62 -24.79 2.57
CA CYS A 401 3.16 -26.12 2.82
C CYS A 401 4.49 -26.06 3.58
N SER A 402 4.67 -26.98 4.52
CA SER A 402 5.89 -27.19 5.30
C SER A 402 6.54 -28.50 4.90
N TRP A 403 7.85 -28.49 4.69
CA TRP A 403 8.63 -29.65 4.26
C TRP A 403 9.21 -30.40 5.46
N HIS A 404 9.21 -31.72 5.37
CA HIS A 404 9.75 -32.61 6.39
C HIS A 404 11.04 -33.31 5.91
N PRO A 405 11.90 -33.77 6.85
CA PRO A 405 13.14 -34.48 6.53
C PRO A 405 12.99 -35.71 5.64
N ASN A 406 11.83 -36.37 5.68
CA ASN A 406 11.51 -37.52 4.83
C ASN A 406 11.16 -37.15 3.37
N GLY A 407 11.21 -35.85 3.00
CA GLY A 407 10.86 -35.37 1.67
C GLY A 407 9.36 -35.20 1.40
N LEU A 408 8.51 -35.49 2.38
CA LEU A 408 7.07 -35.20 2.31
C LEU A 408 6.79 -33.78 2.80
N ALA A 409 5.64 -33.23 2.39
CA ALA A 409 5.17 -31.93 2.85
C ALA A 409 3.75 -32.03 3.41
N THR A 410 3.45 -31.23 4.43
CA THR A 410 2.12 -31.08 5.04
C THR A 410 1.71 -29.62 5.06
N LEU A 411 0.40 -29.36 5.22
CA LEU A 411 -0.10 -28.00 5.39
C LEU A 411 0.37 -27.41 6.72
N LYS A 412 0.77 -26.12 6.71
CA LYS A 412 1.35 -25.44 7.88
C LYS A 412 0.37 -25.38 9.07
N ASP A 413 -0.86 -24.93 8.83
CA ASP A 413 -1.89 -24.81 9.87
C ASP A 413 -2.63 -26.14 10.10
N TYR A 414 -2.55 -27.07 9.15
CA TYR A 414 -3.22 -28.38 9.19
C TYR A 414 -2.18 -29.49 9.03
N GLY A 415 -1.28 -29.62 10.01
CA GLY A 415 -0.13 -30.55 9.97
C GLY A 415 -0.47 -32.04 9.77
N MET A 416 -1.74 -32.42 9.83
CA MET A 416 -2.23 -33.77 9.51
C MET A 416 -2.53 -34.01 8.02
N VAL A 417 -2.63 -32.96 7.21
CA VAL A 417 -3.00 -33.04 5.79
C VAL A 417 -1.74 -32.94 4.92
N TYR A 418 -1.50 -33.95 4.09
CA TYR A 418 -0.40 -33.95 3.14
C TYR A 418 -0.60 -32.91 2.02
N CYS A 419 0.44 -32.14 1.73
CA CYS A 419 0.48 -31.20 0.61
C CYS A 419 0.83 -31.95 -0.70
N ASN A 420 -0.11 -32.76 -1.18
CA ASN A 420 0.09 -33.65 -2.35
C ASN A 420 -0.89 -33.38 -3.52
N GLY A 421 -1.78 -32.40 -3.37
CA GLY A 421 -2.81 -32.09 -4.38
C GLY A 421 -3.90 -33.15 -4.52
N GLN A 422 -4.07 -34.04 -3.54
CA GLN A 422 -5.03 -35.15 -3.56
C GLN A 422 -5.87 -35.18 -2.27
N GLY A 423 -6.96 -35.97 -2.27
CA GLY A 423 -7.78 -36.20 -1.08
C GLY A 423 -8.29 -34.91 -0.42
N GLU A 424 -8.06 -34.79 0.89
CA GLU A 424 -8.46 -33.64 1.70
C GLU A 424 -7.78 -32.34 1.25
N HIS A 425 -6.50 -32.40 0.85
CA HIS A 425 -5.77 -31.23 0.37
C HIS A 425 -6.38 -30.64 -0.90
N LEU A 426 -6.76 -31.50 -1.86
CA LEU A 426 -7.41 -31.03 -3.09
C LEU A 426 -8.74 -30.33 -2.79
N GLN A 427 -9.53 -30.85 -1.86
CA GLN A 427 -10.79 -30.23 -1.45
C GLN A 427 -10.56 -28.86 -0.82
N MET A 428 -9.61 -28.75 0.11
CA MET A 428 -9.25 -27.48 0.75
C MET A 428 -8.69 -26.48 -0.26
N PHE A 429 -7.87 -26.94 -1.21
CA PHE A 429 -7.30 -26.12 -2.29
C PHE A 429 -8.39 -25.53 -3.19
N ILE A 430 -9.40 -26.32 -3.58
CA ILE A 430 -10.53 -25.86 -4.39
C ILE A 430 -11.38 -24.85 -3.61
N ILE A 431 -11.74 -25.17 -2.35
CA ILE A 431 -12.55 -24.28 -1.50
C ILE A 431 -11.82 -22.95 -1.28
N GLY A 432 -10.53 -23.00 -0.92
CA GLY A 432 -9.69 -21.82 -0.71
C GLY A 432 -9.53 -21.00 -1.99
N GLY A 433 -9.29 -21.65 -3.13
CA GLY A 433 -9.17 -20.99 -4.43
C GLY A 433 -10.44 -20.23 -4.84
N ILE A 434 -11.62 -20.86 -4.68
CA ILE A 434 -12.91 -20.20 -4.93
C ILE A 434 -13.13 -19.05 -3.94
N ALA A 435 -12.84 -19.26 -2.66
CA ALA A 435 -13.02 -18.23 -1.64
C ALA A 435 -12.09 -17.02 -1.85
N CYS A 436 -10.87 -17.22 -2.35
CA CYS A 436 -9.92 -16.16 -2.72
C CYS A 436 -10.42 -15.25 -3.85
N LEU A 437 -11.43 -15.66 -4.63
CA LEU A 437 -12.09 -14.78 -5.60
C LEU A 437 -12.82 -13.62 -4.92
N VAL A 438 -13.24 -13.77 -3.66
CA VAL A 438 -13.92 -12.71 -2.90
C VAL A 438 -13.01 -11.51 -2.63
N PRO A 439 -11.83 -11.65 -1.98
CA PRO A 439 -10.91 -10.53 -1.82
C PRO A 439 -10.39 -10.02 -3.16
N ALA A 440 -10.13 -10.87 -4.15
CA ALA A 440 -9.72 -10.43 -5.48
C ALA A 440 -10.79 -9.55 -6.17
N ALA A 441 -12.05 -9.97 -6.13
CA ALA A 441 -13.18 -9.21 -6.64
C ALA A 441 -13.34 -7.88 -5.88
N PHE A 442 -13.14 -7.88 -4.55
CA PHE A 442 -13.18 -6.64 -3.77
C PHE A 442 -12.11 -5.64 -4.22
N VAL A 443 -10.86 -6.09 -4.42
CA VAL A 443 -9.79 -5.23 -4.96
C VAL A 443 -10.15 -4.69 -6.33
N ALA A 444 -10.65 -5.53 -7.23
CA ALA A 444 -11.05 -5.14 -8.58
C ALA A 444 -12.21 -4.12 -8.57
N VAL A 445 -13.25 -4.36 -7.78
CA VAL A 445 -14.40 -3.47 -7.62
C VAL A 445 -13.98 -2.13 -7.02
N CYS A 446 -13.17 -2.13 -5.95
CA CYS A 446 -12.65 -0.90 -5.38
C CYS A 446 -11.81 -0.11 -6.39
N THR A 447 -10.97 -0.80 -7.18
CA THR A 447 -10.14 -0.18 -8.22
C THR A 447 -11.00 0.48 -9.29
N TRP A 448 -12.00 -0.23 -9.80
CA TRP A 448 -12.96 0.31 -10.76
C TRP A 448 -13.73 1.51 -10.19
N ILE A 449 -14.20 1.42 -8.94
CA ILE A 449 -14.91 2.52 -8.27
C ILE A 449 -14.03 3.77 -8.16
N VAL A 450 -12.79 3.63 -7.69
CA VAL A 450 -11.88 4.77 -7.48
C VAL A 450 -11.41 5.40 -8.78
N THR A 451 -11.07 4.58 -9.78
CA THR A 451 -10.48 5.08 -11.03
C THR A 451 -11.52 5.55 -12.05
N SER A 452 -12.70 4.92 -12.09
CA SER A 452 -13.69 5.17 -13.14
C SER A 452 -14.96 5.81 -12.59
N GLU A 453 -15.55 5.27 -11.54
CA GLU A 453 -16.90 5.67 -11.11
C GLU A 453 -16.90 6.95 -10.26
N ILE A 454 -15.92 7.10 -9.35
CA ILE A 454 -15.79 8.29 -8.51
C ILE A 454 -15.62 9.56 -9.36
N PRO A 455 -14.68 9.65 -10.33
CA PRO A 455 -14.55 10.85 -11.16
C PRO A 455 -15.83 11.16 -11.95
N ARG A 456 -16.45 10.14 -12.56
CA ARG A 456 -17.70 10.30 -13.34
C ARG A 456 -18.87 10.80 -12.49
N ARG A 457 -19.04 10.27 -11.28
CA ARG A 457 -20.16 10.64 -10.39
C ARG A 457 -19.89 11.89 -9.58
N LEU A 458 -18.62 12.23 -9.36
CA LEU A 458 -18.22 13.51 -8.81
C LEU A 458 -18.61 14.64 -9.77
N ALA A 459 -18.41 14.48 -11.08
CA ALA A 459 -18.87 15.43 -12.10
C ALA A 459 -20.40 15.62 -12.07
N ARG A 460 -21.16 14.56 -11.81
CA ARG A 460 -22.63 14.60 -11.68
C ARG A 460 -23.13 15.03 -10.29
N SER A 461 -22.23 15.37 -9.37
CA SER A 461 -22.55 15.75 -7.97
C SER A 461 -23.41 14.73 -7.20
N ASP A 462 -23.27 13.43 -7.48
CA ASP A 462 -23.99 12.35 -6.79
C ASP A 462 -23.45 12.15 -5.36
N ALA A 463 -23.96 12.97 -4.44
CA ALA A 463 -23.55 12.98 -3.04
C ALA A 463 -23.88 11.67 -2.31
N MET A 464 -24.91 10.94 -2.75
CA MET A 464 -25.31 9.68 -2.14
C MET A 464 -24.29 8.59 -2.42
N PHE A 465 -23.81 8.49 -3.66
CA PHE A 465 -22.75 7.57 -4.04
C PHE A 465 -21.45 7.82 -3.27
N LEU A 466 -21.00 9.07 -3.20
CA LEU A 466 -19.77 9.44 -2.48
C LEU A 466 -19.85 9.16 -0.98
N ARG A 467 -21.04 9.30 -0.37
CA ARG A 467 -21.28 8.90 1.04
C ARG A 467 -21.22 7.38 1.22
N THR A 468 -21.72 6.62 0.25
CA THR A 468 -21.71 5.15 0.29
C THR A 468 -20.28 4.61 0.30
N PHE A 469 -19.43 5.11 -0.58
CA PHE A 469 -18.04 4.67 -0.72
C PHE A 469 -17.06 5.52 0.09
N SER A 470 -17.53 6.26 1.10
CA SER A 470 -16.68 7.11 1.92
C SER A 470 -15.60 6.33 2.67
N PHE A 471 -15.81 5.02 2.90
CA PHE A 471 -14.79 4.17 3.52
C PHE A 471 -13.50 4.09 2.67
N LEU A 472 -13.58 4.26 1.35
CA LEU A 472 -12.39 4.33 0.48
C LEU A 472 -11.74 5.72 0.55
N ILE A 473 -12.52 6.77 0.30
CA ILE A 473 -11.98 8.11 0.01
C ILE A 473 -11.78 9.02 1.23
N ARG A 474 -12.58 8.87 2.30
CA ARG A 474 -12.67 9.87 3.40
C ARG A 474 -11.38 10.02 4.21
N ARG A 475 -10.54 8.97 4.23
CA ARG A 475 -9.28 8.89 4.98
C ARG A 475 -8.11 9.59 4.28
N PHE A 476 -8.21 9.79 2.96
CA PHE A 476 -7.19 10.41 2.14
C PHE A 476 -7.56 11.84 1.77
N ARG A 477 -6.57 12.62 1.33
CA ARG A 477 -6.79 13.97 0.80
C ARG A 477 -7.51 13.89 -0.54
N PRO A 478 -8.44 14.83 -0.84
CA PRO A 478 -8.99 14.95 -2.19
C PRO A 478 -7.86 15.03 -3.22
N GLY A 479 -7.98 14.31 -4.33
CA GLY A 479 -6.95 14.18 -5.37
C GLY A 479 -5.92 13.06 -5.14
N THR A 480 -5.93 12.38 -4.00
CA THR A 480 -5.05 11.23 -3.69
C THR A 480 -5.81 9.91 -3.48
N GLU A 481 -7.04 9.82 -3.99
CA GLU A 481 -7.96 8.69 -3.79
C GLU A 481 -7.37 7.36 -4.27
N ILE A 482 -6.52 7.39 -5.31
CA ILE A 482 -5.81 6.22 -5.84
C ILE A 482 -4.96 5.52 -4.76
N PHE A 483 -4.54 6.24 -3.73
CA PHE A 483 -3.79 5.67 -2.61
C PHE A 483 -4.61 4.63 -1.82
N SER A 484 -5.94 4.70 -1.86
CA SER A 484 -6.81 3.65 -1.32
C SER A 484 -6.54 2.30 -1.97
N ILE A 485 -6.29 2.30 -3.28
CA ILE A 485 -5.98 1.10 -4.06
C ILE A 485 -4.56 0.64 -3.76
N LEU A 486 -3.59 1.56 -3.71
CA LEU A 486 -2.21 1.22 -3.36
C LEU A 486 -2.11 0.61 -1.95
N PHE A 487 -2.86 1.12 -0.99
CA PHE A 487 -2.95 0.57 0.36
C PHE A 487 -3.55 -0.85 0.37
N LEU A 488 -4.62 -1.07 -0.39
CA LEU A 488 -5.28 -2.37 -0.49
C LEU A 488 -4.40 -3.40 -1.24
N MET A 489 -3.77 -2.99 -2.33
CA MET A 489 -2.82 -3.80 -3.10
C MET A 489 -1.61 -4.18 -2.25
N ARG A 490 -1.05 -3.25 -1.47
CA ARG A 490 0.00 -3.55 -0.48
C ARG A 490 -0.46 -4.67 0.45
N ASN A 491 -1.63 -4.52 1.07
CA ASN A 491 -2.14 -5.51 2.01
C ASN A 491 -2.34 -6.89 1.36
N ALA A 492 -2.81 -6.93 0.12
CA ALA A 492 -2.95 -8.17 -0.64
C ALA A 492 -1.60 -8.83 -0.93
N LEU A 493 -0.61 -8.04 -1.37
CA LEU A 493 0.74 -8.53 -1.67
C LEU A 493 1.45 -9.07 -0.41
N LEU A 494 1.30 -8.38 0.74
CA LEU A 494 1.88 -8.84 2.00
C LEU A 494 1.35 -10.21 2.44
N VAL A 495 0.08 -10.51 2.16
CA VAL A 495 -0.54 -11.80 2.45
C VAL A 495 -0.12 -12.87 1.44
N LEU A 496 -0.05 -12.53 0.15
CA LEU A 496 0.39 -13.46 -0.91
C LEU A 496 1.83 -13.96 -0.73
N ILE A 497 2.67 -13.22 0.00
CA ILE A 497 4.04 -13.64 0.35
C ILE A 497 4.06 -14.96 1.12
N LEU A 498 2.99 -15.29 1.87
CA LEU A 498 2.90 -16.55 2.62
C LEU A 498 2.96 -17.81 1.73
N ILE A 499 2.66 -17.67 0.43
CA ILE A 499 2.76 -18.77 -0.54
C ILE A 499 4.23 -19.09 -0.88
N VAL A 500 5.15 -18.16 -0.63
CA VAL A 500 6.58 -18.37 -0.90
C VAL A 500 7.13 -19.34 0.13
N ASN A 501 7.62 -20.50 -0.32
CA ASN A 501 8.10 -21.59 0.53
C ASN A 501 9.48 -21.36 1.18
N VAL A 502 10.14 -20.23 0.91
CA VAL A 502 11.49 -19.93 1.40
C VAL A 502 11.45 -18.68 2.28
N THR A 503 11.94 -18.80 3.51
CA THR A 503 11.85 -17.73 4.53
C THR A 503 12.63 -16.48 4.11
N SER A 504 13.79 -16.64 3.48
CA SER A 504 14.59 -15.51 2.96
C SER A 504 13.85 -14.73 1.85
N GLY A 505 13.12 -15.44 0.99
CA GLY A 505 12.26 -14.84 -0.03
C GLY A 505 11.09 -14.06 0.58
N GLN A 506 10.47 -14.62 1.63
CA GLN A 506 9.40 -13.95 2.38
C GLN A 506 9.89 -12.63 3.00
N LEU A 507 11.01 -12.67 3.74
CA LEU A 507 11.61 -11.49 4.37
C LEU A 507 11.97 -10.40 3.36
N MET A 508 12.55 -10.80 2.22
CA MET A 508 12.97 -9.86 1.19
C MET A 508 11.78 -9.15 0.52
N LEU A 509 10.78 -9.91 0.07
CA LEU A 509 9.60 -9.35 -0.59
C LEU A 509 8.80 -8.45 0.37
N PHE A 510 8.62 -8.88 1.62
CA PHE A 510 7.89 -8.10 2.62
C PHE A 510 8.60 -6.76 2.89
N SER A 511 9.92 -6.79 3.06
CA SER A 511 10.73 -5.58 3.27
C SER A 511 10.69 -4.66 2.05
N SER A 512 10.78 -5.18 0.83
CA SER A 512 10.69 -4.38 -0.41
C SER A 512 9.34 -3.67 -0.55
N ILE A 513 8.22 -4.35 -0.24
CA ILE A 513 6.87 -3.77 -0.31
C ILE A 513 6.71 -2.65 0.73
N LEU A 514 7.22 -2.83 1.95
CA LEU A 514 7.17 -1.79 2.98
C LEU A 514 8.06 -0.59 2.65
N CYS A 515 9.25 -0.79 2.08
CA CYS A 515 10.09 0.30 1.59
C CYS A 515 9.41 1.12 0.49
N LEU A 516 8.74 0.45 -0.46
CA LEU A 516 7.94 1.13 -1.49
C LEU A 516 6.78 1.92 -0.87
N ASN A 517 6.06 1.33 0.09
CA ASN A 517 5.01 2.05 0.81
C ASN A 517 5.55 3.29 1.52
N LEU A 518 6.66 3.16 2.26
CA LEU A 518 7.28 4.28 2.98
C LEU A 518 7.63 5.44 2.03
N PHE A 519 8.23 5.12 0.88
CA PHE A 519 8.52 6.12 -0.16
C PHE A 519 7.23 6.78 -0.68
N LEU A 520 6.20 6.00 -1.01
CA LEU A 520 4.93 6.52 -1.54
C LEU A 520 4.19 7.40 -0.51
N VAL A 521 4.14 7.00 0.76
CA VAL A 521 3.51 7.79 1.84
C VAL A 521 4.25 9.11 2.04
N ALA A 522 5.58 9.07 2.10
CA ALA A 522 6.37 10.27 2.32
C ALA A 522 6.34 11.23 1.12
N PHE A 523 6.28 10.69 -0.11
CA PHE A 523 6.15 11.47 -1.34
C PHE A 523 4.75 12.05 -1.52
N ALA A 524 3.70 11.24 -1.43
CA ALA A 524 2.34 11.66 -1.75
C ALA A 524 1.63 12.35 -0.58
N LYS A 525 2.07 12.15 0.66
CA LYS A 525 1.39 12.57 1.90
C LYS A 525 -0.14 12.36 1.82
N PRO A 526 -0.57 11.14 1.50
CA PRO A 526 -1.95 10.86 1.06
C PRO A 526 -2.98 11.02 2.19
N TRP A 527 -2.59 10.85 3.46
CA TRP A 527 -3.54 10.91 4.56
C TRP A 527 -4.08 12.33 4.75
N ARG A 528 -5.39 12.41 5.01
CA ARG A 528 -6.11 13.68 5.18
C ARG A 528 -5.54 14.51 6.31
N VAL A 529 -5.18 13.86 7.42
CA VAL A 529 -4.53 14.48 8.58
C VAL A 529 -3.02 14.28 8.46
N MET A 530 -2.24 15.34 8.67
CA MET A 530 -0.77 15.28 8.63
C MET A 530 -0.19 14.25 9.62
N VAL A 531 -0.69 14.20 10.86
CA VAL A 531 -0.25 13.26 11.89
C VAL A 531 -0.33 11.81 11.42
N CYS A 532 -1.39 11.45 10.69
CA CYS A 532 -1.56 10.08 10.16
C CYS A 532 -0.54 9.70 9.09
N ASN A 533 0.05 10.67 8.37
CA ASN A 533 1.16 10.39 7.44
C ASN A 533 2.44 10.05 8.19
N PHE A 534 2.74 10.78 9.26
CA PHE A 534 3.89 10.49 10.12
C PHE A 534 3.73 9.17 10.86
N LEU A 535 2.52 8.88 11.32
CA LEU A 535 2.20 7.64 12.01
C LEU A 535 2.40 6.42 11.09
N ASP A 536 1.83 6.43 9.88
CA ASP A 536 2.00 5.35 8.89
C ASP A 536 3.48 5.14 8.52
N GLY A 537 4.23 6.24 8.33
CA GLY A 537 5.68 6.19 8.10
C GLY A 537 6.47 5.60 9.26
N ALA A 538 6.23 6.07 10.49
CA ALA A 538 6.90 5.58 11.70
C ALA A 538 6.63 4.10 11.95
N LEU A 539 5.38 3.67 11.74
CA LEU A 539 4.99 2.27 11.91
C LEU A 539 5.60 1.37 10.83
N SER A 540 5.67 1.85 9.57
CA SER A 540 6.36 1.13 8.49
C SER A 540 7.86 0.95 8.79
N VAL A 541 8.52 1.97 9.33
CA VAL A 541 9.92 1.88 9.79
C VAL A 541 10.05 0.87 10.93
N GLY A 542 9.16 0.91 11.92
CA GLY A 542 9.14 -0.07 13.02
C GLY A 542 9.02 -1.52 12.52
N MET A 543 8.14 -1.77 11.55
CA MET A 543 7.98 -3.10 10.95
C MET A 543 9.23 -3.54 10.18
N LEU A 544 9.88 -2.63 9.45
CA LEU A 544 11.14 -2.94 8.77
C LEU A 544 12.26 -3.29 9.77
N LEU A 545 12.32 -2.62 10.93
CA LEU A 545 13.29 -2.97 11.98
C LEU A 545 13.04 -4.38 12.53
N ILE A 546 11.78 -4.76 12.77
CA ILE A 546 11.40 -6.11 13.21
C ILE A 546 11.84 -7.15 12.16
N LEU A 547 11.62 -6.90 10.87
CA LEU A 547 12.03 -7.81 9.80
C LEU A 547 13.55 -7.96 9.70
N ASN A 548 14.32 -6.90 9.97
CA ASN A 548 15.79 -6.97 10.03
C ASN A 548 16.25 -7.85 11.20
N ILE A 549 15.60 -7.78 12.36
CA ILE A 549 15.87 -8.69 13.49
C ILE A 549 15.55 -10.14 13.11
N GLY A 550 14.44 -10.36 12.41
CA GLY A 550 14.07 -11.68 11.88
C GLY A 550 15.11 -12.25 10.90
N CYS A 551 15.70 -11.40 10.05
CA CYS A 551 16.75 -11.81 9.11
C CYS A 551 18.03 -12.30 9.82
N LEU A 552 18.35 -11.77 11.00
CA LEU A 552 19.48 -12.23 11.82
C LEU A 552 19.20 -13.56 12.52
N SER A 553 17.92 -13.89 12.74
CA SER A 553 17.46 -15.07 13.48
C SER A 553 17.04 -16.22 12.55
N ALA A 554 17.11 -16.04 11.23
CA ALA A 554 16.70 -17.04 10.26
C ALA A 554 17.77 -18.15 10.12
N ASN A 555 17.43 -19.37 10.54
CA ASN A 555 18.35 -20.53 10.56
C ASN A 555 18.74 -21.05 9.17
N GLU A 556 17.98 -20.74 8.12
CA GLU A 556 18.24 -21.18 6.73
C GLU A 556 19.38 -20.43 6.04
N LEU A 557 19.84 -19.32 6.61
CA LEU A 557 20.76 -18.40 5.95
C LEU A 557 22.15 -18.46 6.59
N SER A 558 23.21 -18.49 5.76
CA SER A 558 24.58 -18.37 6.29
C SER A 558 24.74 -17.02 6.98
N SER A 559 25.54 -16.97 8.05
CA SER A 559 25.76 -15.74 8.83
C SER A 559 26.27 -14.56 7.98
N ALA A 560 26.99 -14.85 6.90
CA ALA A 560 27.43 -13.85 5.92
C ALA A 560 26.27 -13.32 5.05
N ALA A 561 25.38 -14.20 4.60
CA ALA A 561 24.23 -13.82 3.77
C ALA A 561 23.18 -13.05 4.57
N SER A 562 22.91 -13.42 5.84
CA SER A 562 22.02 -12.65 6.72
C SER A 562 22.55 -11.24 6.99
N SER A 563 23.84 -11.13 7.29
CA SER A 563 24.49 -9.83 7.48
C SER A 563 24.41 -8.95 6.23
N MET A 564 24.63 -9.51 5.04
CA MET A 564 24.54 -8.76 3.77
C MET A 564 23.12 -8.29 3.47
N MET A 565 22.11 -9.13 3.72
CA MET A 565 20.70 -8.76 3.55
C MET A 565 20.30 -7.62 4.48
N VAL A 566 20.67 -7.68 5.76
CA VAL A 566 20.38 -6.61 6.73
C VAL A 566 21.02 -5.28 6.31
N VAL A 567 22.30 -5.30 5.92
CA VAL A 567 22.99 -4.08 5.45
C VAL A 567 22.28 -3.49 4.21
N MET A 568 21.89 -4.35 3.25
CA MET A 568 21.15 -3.90 2.07
C MET A 568 19.83 -3.23 2.43
N PHE A 569 19.03 -3.82 3.33
CA PHE A 569 17.76 -3.21 3.76
C PHE A 569 17.95 -1.91 4.53
N LEU A 570 18.96 -1.82 5.40
CA LEU A 570 19.28 -0.58 6.11
C LEU A 570 19.69 0.54 5.15
N VAL A 571 20.48 0.21 4.11
CA VAL A 571 20.86 1.17 3.07
C VAL A 571 19.64 1.62 2.26
N VAL A 572 18.78 0.70 1.83
CA VAL A 572 17.55 1.04 1.09
C VAL A 572 16.61 1.89 1.95
N MET A 573 16.48 1.58 3.24
CA MET A 573 15.68 2.37 4.18
C MET A 573 16.25 3.78 4.35
N ALA A 574 17.58 3.90 4.53
CA ALA A 574 18.25 5.18 4.64
C ALA A 574 18.06 6.02 3.36
N ILE A 575 18.20 5.42 2.17
CA ILE A 575 17.95 6.08 0.89
C ILE A 575 16.49 6.54 0.80
N ALA A 576 15.52 5.67 1.14
CA ALA A 576 14.10 6.02 1.10
C ALA A 576 13.78 7.21 2.02
N ILE A 577 14.35 7.24 3.23
CA ILE A 577 14.20 8.35 4.18
C ILE A 577 14.88 9.63 3.65
N LEU A 578 16.11 9.54 3.13
CA LEU A 578 16.84 10.69 2.60
C LEU A 578 16.14 11.31 1.38
N VAL A 579 15.68 10.49 0.44
CA VAL A 579 14.91 10.95 -0.73
C VAL A 579 13.61 11.60 -0.28
N SER A 580 12.93 11.01 0.70
CA SER A 580 11.70 11.56 1.27
C SER A 580 11.91 12.93 1.91
N ILE A 581 12.96 13.10 2.71
CA ILE A 581 13.33 14.39 3.32
C ILE A 581 13.72 15.39 2.23
N SER A 582 14.49 14.97 1.23
CA SER A 582 14.95 15.84 0.14
C SER A 582 13.80 16.35 -0.71
N VAL A 583 12.89 15.47 -1.16
CA VAL A 583 11.70 15.85 -1.92
C VAL A 583 10.74 16.67 -1.07
N GLY A 584 10.54 16.29 0.20
CA GLY A 584 9.72 17.05 1.14
C GLY A 584 10.25 18.48 1.34
N SER A 585 11.57 18.63 1.49
CA SER A 585 12.24 19.92 1.64
C SER A 585 12.18 20.73 0.35
N ALA A 586 12.43 20.11 -0.81
CA ALA A 586 12.33 20.77 -2.12
C ALA A 586 10.92 21.30 -2.37
N ARG A 587 9.87 20.51 -2.07
CA ARG A 587 8.47 20.94 -2.19
C ARG A 587 8.12 22.03 -1.18
N TYR A 588 8.56 21.92 0.06
CA TYR A 588 8.35 22.96 1.06
C TYR A 588 8.99 24.28 0.64
N LEU A 589 10.23 24.23 0.14
CA LEU A 589 10.92 25.40 -0.40
C LEU A 589 10.21 25.94 -1.64
N GLN A 590 9.75 25.08 -2.55
CA GLN A 590 8.99 25.49 -3.73
C GLN A 590 7.67 26.19 -3.34
N GLN A 591 6.91 25.61 -2.41
CA GLN A 591 5.67 26.21 -1.88
C GLN A 591 5.94 27.53 -1.15
N LYS A 592 7.10 27.68 -0.49
CA LYS A 592 7.46 28.90 0.23
C LYS A 592 7.97 30.01 -0.68
N TYR A 593 8.70 29.69 -1.74
CA TYR A 593 9.45 30.68 -2.54
C TYR A 593 8.97 30.85 -4.00
N ARG A 594 8.10 29.98 -4.52
CA ARG A 594 7.56 30.06 -5.89
C ARG A 594 6.03 29.99 -5.88
N LYS A 595 5.39 31.07 -5.41
CA LYS A 595 3.94 31.27 -5.57
C LYS A 595 3.64 31.65 -7.02
N GLN A 596 2.65 31.01 -7.64
CA GLN A 596 2.26 31.32 -9.02
C GLN A 596 1.55 32.67 -9.12
N PHE A 597 0.79 33.04 -8.09
CA PHE A 597 -0.02 34.24 -8.05
C PHE A 597 0.45 35.15 -6.91
N ARG A 598 0.77 36.40 -7.24
CA ARG A 598 1.08 37.41 -6.24
C ARG A 598 -0.19 37.86 -5.51
N PHE A 599 -1.29 37.96 -6.26
CA PHE A 599 -2.59 38.36 -5.76
C PHE A 599 -3.66 37.35 -6.17
N PHE A 600 -4.60 37.08 -5.27
CA PHE A 600 -5.82 36.31 -5.55
C PHE A 600 -7.03 37.16 -5.20
N LEU A 601 -7.97 37.34 -6.14
CA LEU A 601 -9.15 38.18 -5.96
C LEU A 601 -10.40 37.37 -5.62
N CYS A 602 -10.75 37.30 -4.34
CA CYS A 602 -12.01 36.72 -3.87
C CYS A 602 -13.15 37.73 -4.06
N HIS A 603 -14.13 37.38 -4.89
CA HIS A 603 -15.18 38.31 -5.31
C HIS A 603 -16.53 37.63 -5.62
N HIS A 604 -17.61 38.39 -5.48
CA HIS A 604 -18.95 37.98 -5.92
C HIS A 604 -19.09 38.26 -7.42
N LYS A 605 -19.50 37.24 -8.20
CA LYS A 605 -19.58 37.28 -9.68
C LYS A 605 -20.33 38.51 -10.20
N VAL A 606 -21.51 38.78 -9.64
CA VAL A 606 -22.40 39.85 -10.13
C VAL A 606 -22.17 41.20 -9.42
N ALA A 607 -21.77 41.17 -8.15
CA ALA A 607 -21.76 42.39 -7.31
C ALA A 607 -20.40 43.10 -7.30
N SER A 608 -19.34 42.43 -7.77
CA SER A 608 -17.96 42.90 -7.69
C SER A 608 -17.06 42.33 -8.80
N GLY A 609 -17.63 41.74 -9.85
CA GLY A 609 -16.90 41.00 -10.87
C GLY A 609 -16.20 41.91 -11.87
N SER A 610 -16.86 42.98 -12.32
CA SER A 610 -16.26 44.01 -13.17
C SER A 610 -15.19 44.79 -12.42
N MET A 611 -15.42 45.06 -11.13
CA MET A 611 -14.40 45.64 -10.25
C MET A 611 -13.19 44.70 -10.09
N ALA A 612 -13.40 43.40 -9.87
CA ALA A 612 -12.30 42.42 -9.79
C ALA A 612 -11.46 42.41 -11.08
N ARG A 613 -12.13 42.44 -12.24
CA ARG A 613 -11.45 42.53 -13.54
C ARG A 613 -10.63 43.81 -13.68
N LEU A 614 -11.21 44.95 -13.33
CA LEU A 614 -10.51 46.24 -13.38
C LEU A 614 -9.29 46.25 -12.46
N LEU A 615 -9.44 45.75 -11.23
CA LEU A 615 -8.35 45.67 -10.26
C LEU A 615 -7.24 44.75 -10.76
N LYS A 616 -7.57 43.59 -11.33
CA LYS A 616 -6.59 42.69 -11.98
C LYS A 616 -5.80 43.43 -13.07
N MET A 617 -6.49 44.08 -14.01
CA MET A 617 -5.83 44.82 -15.09
C MET A 617 -4.91 45.93 -14.55
N LYS A 618 -5.36 46.68 -13.54
CA LYS A 618 -4.53 47.73 -12.94
C LYS A 618 -3.35 47.17 -12.16
N LEU A 619 -3.52 46.08 -11.41
CA LEU A 619 -2.42 45.41 -10.70
C LEU A 619 -1.36 44.90 -11.68
N ASP A 620 -1.77 44.24 -12.76
CA ASP A 620 -0.86 43.69 -13.76
C ASP A 620 -0.13 44.82 -14.53
N GLN A 621 -0.80 45.97 -14.77
CA GLN A 621 -0.18 47.18 -15.34
C GLN A 621 0.84 47.83 -14.38
N CYS A 622 0.50 47.95 -13.09
CA CYS A 622 1.34 48.62 -12.10
C CYS A 622 2.54 47.77 -11.67
N LEU A 623 2.37 46.46 -11.61
CA LEU A 623 3.35 45.47 -11.13
C LEU A 623 3.67 44.45 -12.24
N PRO A 624 4.38 44.85 -13.31
CA PRO A 624 4.71 43.96 -14.41
C PRO A 624 5.58 42.78 -13.93
N GLY A 625 5.27 41.58 -14.42
CA GLY A 625 5.92 40.32 -14.02
C GLY A 625 5.25 39.64 -12.82
N THR A 626 4.17 40.21 -12.29
CA THR A 626 3.32 39.56 -11.29
C THR A 626 2.04 39.05 -11.94
N LYS A 627 1.48 37.95 -11.41
CA LYS A 627 0.23 37.37 -11.90
C LYS A 627 -0.85 37.51 -10.84
N THR A 628 -2.01 38.01 -11.24
CA THR A 628 -3.20 38.14 -10.40
C THR A 628 -4.26 37.12 -10.81
N PHE A 629 -4.72 36.29 -9.88
CA PHE A 629 -5.76 35.29 -10.12
C PHE A 629 -7.16 35.90 -10.14
N ILE A 630 -7.96 35.52 -11.13
CA ILE A 630 -9.42 35.71 -11.15
C ILE A 630 -10.09 34.48 -11.79
N ASP A 631 -11.25 34.08 -11.29
CA ASP A 631 -11.95 32.86 -11.72
C ASP A 631 -12.13 32.76 -13.25
N CYS A 632 -12.60 33.82 -13.90
CA CYS A 632 -12.91 33.82 -15.33
C CYS A 632 -11.69 33.75 -16.28
N ASP A 633 -10.46 33.89 -15.76
CA ASP A 633 -9.23 33.68 -16.55
C ASP A 633 -8.49 32.40 -16.21
N ASP A 634 -8.46 32.05 -14.92
CA ASP A 634 -7.46 31.13 -14.39
C ASP A 634 -8.09 29.83 -13.83
N LEU A 635 -9.43 29.75 -13.73
CA LEU A 635 -10.14 28.61 -13.17
C LEU A 635 -10.82 27.76 -14.26
N SER A 636 -10.10 26.76 -14.77
CA SER A 636 -10.68 25.72 -15.64
C SER A 636 -11.22 24.50 -14.87
N ASP A 637 -10.74 24.29 -13.65
CA ASP A 637 -11.12 23.16 -12.79
C ASP A 637 -11.42 23.65 -11.37
N LEU A 638 -12.69 23.56 -10.98
CA LEU A 638 -13.21 23.99 -9.69
C LEU A 638 -12.56 23.23 -8.51
N THR A 639 -12.04 22.02 -8.72
CA THR A 639 -11.38 21.24 -7.66
C THR A 639 -10.04 21.84 -7.23
N ARG A 640 -9.41 22.65 -8.09
CA ARG A 640 -8.12 23.30 -7.82
C ARG A 640 -8.24 24.67 -7.17
N LEU A 641 -9.46 25.23 -7.09
CA LEU A 641 -9.70 26.59 -6.57
C LEU A 641 -9.04 26.82 -5.21
N PHE A 642 -9.33 25.96 -4.24
CA PHE A 642 -8.78 26.08 -2.89
C PHE A 642 -7.28 25.75 -2.84
N ALA A 643 -6.78 24.90 -3.74
CA ALA A 643 -5.34 24.64 -3.85
C ALA A 643 -4.60 25.90 -4.32
N TYR A 644 -5.15 26.66 -5.26
CA TYR A 644 -4.55 27.93 -5.68
C TYR A 644 -4.47 28.95 -4.54
N VAL A 645 -5.52 29.03 -3.71
CA VAL A 645 -5.51 29.89 -2.52
C VAL A 645 -4.45 29.42 -1.51
N ALA A 646 -4.42 28.12 -1.19
CA ALA A 646 -3.54 27.58 -0.16
C ALA A 646 -2.06 27.57 -0.57
N GLU A 647 -1.77 27.14 -1.79
CA GLU A 647 -0.41 26.77 -2.22
C GLU A 647 0.23 27.79 -3.14
N ASP A 648 -0.56 28.45 -3.99
CA ASP A 648 -0.03 29.26 -5.10
C ASP A 648 -0.21 30.76 -4.93
N THR A 649 -0.88 31.22 -3.86
CA THR A 649 -1.16 32.63 -3.58
C THR A 649 -0.21 33.21 -2.53
N GLU A 650 0.33 34.40 -2.79
CA GLU A 650 1.09 35.20 -1.82
C GLU A 650 0.18 36.14 -0.98
N THR A 651 -0.64 36.96 -1.65
CA THR A 651 -1.57 37.89 -1.02
C THR A 651 -3.01 37.62 -1.48
N PHE A 652 -3.91 37.39 -0.54
CA PHE A 652 -5.34 37.16 -0.75
C PHE A 652 -6.10 38.47 -0.54
N LEU A 653 -6.88 38.91 -1.54
CA LEU A 653 -7.65 40.15 -1.50
C LEU A 653 -9.14 39.81 -1.53
N ILE A 654 -9.88 40.30 -0.53
CA ILE A 654 -11.33 40.12 -0.44
C ILE A 654 -12.01 41.39 -0.92
N LEU A 655 -12.83 41.28 -1.97
CA LEU A 655 -13.73 42.35 -2.39
C LEU A 655 -15.02 42.28 -1.55
N GLY A 656 -15.04 43.05 -0.48
CA GLY A 656 -16.10 43.09 0.52
C GLY A 656 -17.37 43.77 0.04
N SER A 657 -18.06 43.21 -0.96
CA SER A 657 -19.40 43.68 -1.38
C SER A 657 -20.48 43.18 -0.43
N PRO A 658 -21.67 43.82 -0.35
CA PRO A 658 -22.76 43.34 0.50
C PRO A 658 -23.19 41.89 0.24
N ALA A 659 -22.98 41.39 -0.98
CA ALA A 659 -23.32 40.03 -1.40
C ALA A 659 -22.16 39.03 -1.27
N ILE A 660 -20.94 39.44 -0.92
CA ILE A 660 -19.79 38.51 -0.87
C ILE A 660 -20.03 37.35 0.09
N LEU A 661 -20.72 37.64 1.19
CA LEU A 661 -20.98 36.68 2.25
C LEU A 661 -22.08 35.68 1.88
N THR A 662 -22.83 35.87 0.80
CA THR A 662 -23.91 34.94 0.41
C THR A 662 -23.43 33.82 -0.53
N ARG A 663 -22.22 33.95 -1.09
CA ARG A 663 -21.67 32.99 -2.06
C ARG A 663 -20.75 31.98 -1.38
N LYS A 664 -21.17 30.70 -1.39
CA LYS A 664 -20.44 29.59 -0.75
C LYS A 664 -18.95 29.51 -1.15
N TRP A 665 -18.64 29.67 -2.44
CA TRP A 665 -17.26 29.57 -2.94
C TRP A 665 -16.33 30.61 -2.32
N CYS A 666 -16.76 31.86 -2.22
CA CYS A 666 -16.00 32.93 -1.58
C CYS A 666 -15.68 32.62 -0.11
N ILE A 667 -16.63 32.02 0.60
CA ILE A 667 -16.42 31.62 1.99
C ILE A 667 -15.40 30.48 2.09
N GLY A 668 -15.48 29.52 1.16
CA GLY A 668 -14.48 28.45 1.05
C GLY A 668 -13.07 29.00 0.81
N GLU A 669 -12.92 30.01 -0.06
CA GLU A 669 -11.65 30.68 -0.33
C GLU A 669 -11.14 31.41 0.91
N MET A 670 -11.99 32.21 1.58
CA MET A 670 -11.64 32.91 2.82
C MET A 670 -11.20 31.95 3.92
N ASN A 671 -11.94 30.85 4.11
CA ASN A 671 -11.54 29.84 5.08
C ASN A 671 -10.20 29.22 4.72
N THR A 672 -9.98 28.93 3.43
CA THR A 672 -8.72 28.35 2.95
C THR A 672 -7.54 29.30 3.18
N ALA A 673 -7.70 30.58 2.88
CA ALA A 673 -6.68 31.60 3.14
C ALA A 673 -6.35 31.70 4.64
N ARG A 674 -7.37 31.73 5.50
CA ARG A 674 -7.22 31.73 6.96
C ARG A 674 -6.48 30.50 7.48
N SER A 675 -6.93 29.30 7.09
CA SER A 675 -6.35 28.03 7.57
C SER A 675 -4.90 27.83 7.14
N ASN A 676 -4.48 28.43 6.03
CA ASN A 676 -3.11 28.34 5.51
C ASN A 676 -2.26 29.57 5.83
N GLY A 677 -2.79 30.55 6.58
CA GLY A 677 -2.05 31.74 6.99
C GLY A 677 -1.64 32.63 5.83
N VAL A 678 -2.43 32.70 4.76
CA VAL A 678 -2.17 33.55 3.60
C VAL A 678 -2.37 35.02 3.97
N LYS A 679 -1.44 35.89 3.57
CA LYS A 679 -1.52 37.33 3.86
C LYS A 679 -2.81 37.89 3.23
N THR A 680 -3.72 38.43 4.05
CA THR A 680 -5.06 38.82 3.58
C THR A 680 -5.35 40.30 3.83
N PHE A 681 -6.01 40.95 2.86
CA PHE A 681 -6.62 42.27 3.00
C PHE A 681 -8.10 42.25 2.57
N LEU A 682 -8.90 43.09 3.21
CA LEU A 682 -10.31 43.31 2.90
C LEU A 682 -10.48 44.69 2.26
N LEU A 683 -10.88 44.72 1.00
CA LEU A 683 -11.29 45.92 0.27
C LEU A 683 -12.80 46.08 0.42
N ALA A 684 -13.24 46.86 1.41
CA ALA A 684 -14.64 46.98 1.81
C ALA A 684 -15.32 48.14 1.10
N TRP A 685 -16.51 47.93 0.53
CA TRP A 685 -17.37 49.05 0.14
C TRP A 685 -17.95 49.73 1.40
N PRO A 686 -18.35 51.01 1.33
CA PRO A 686 -18.89 51.73 2.49
C PRO A 686 -20.15 51.10 3.09
N ASN A 687 -20.91 50.37 2.27
CA ASN A 687 -22.10 49.62 2.69
C ASN A 687 -21.80 48.17 3.13
N PHE A 688 -20.53 47.76 3.19
CA PHE A 688 -20.15 46.45 3.70
C PHE A 688 -20.19 46.41 5.21
N VAL A 689 -21.05 45.54 5.72
CA VAL A 689 -21.18 45.27 7.16
C VAL A 689 -20.52 43.94 7.46
N ALA A 690 -19.56 43.95 8.39
CA ALA A 690 -18.96 42.72 8.89
C ALA A 690 -20.02 41.88 9.62
N PRO A 691 -19.98 40.54 9.50
CA PRO A 691 -20.99 39.67 10.10
C PRO A 691 -20.95 39.76 11.63
N ASP A 692 -22.11 39.96 12.26
CA ASP A 692 -22.28 39.91 13.71
C ASP A 692 -22.55 38.48 14.20
N GLU A 693 -22.49 38.24 15.51
CA GLU A 693 -22.70 36.88 16.05
C GLU A 693 -24.10 36.32 15.73
N ALA A 694 -25.11 37.18 15.58
CA ALA A 694 -26.46 36.75 15.18
C ALA A 694 -26.46 36.23 13.74
N PHE A 695 -25.79 36.91 12.82
CA PHE A 695 -25.59 36.46 11.45
C PHE A 695 -24.80 35.16 11.39
N ILE A 696 -23.70 35.06 12.14
CA ILE A 696 -22.81 33.89 12.18
C ILE A 696 -23.59 32.62 12.57
N LEU A 697 -24.37 32.70 13.65
CA LEU A 697 -25.14 31.56 14.16
C LEU A 697 -26.29 31.14 13.23
N ASN A 698 -26.86 32.08 12.47
CA ASN A 698 -27.97 31.80 11.55
C ASN A 698 -27.55 31.57 10.09
N TYR A 699 -26.24 31.64 9.80
CA TYR A 699 -25.72 31.62 8.44
C TYR A 699 -26.10 30.37 7.63
N ALA A 700 -26.12 29.19 8.29
CA ALA A 700 -26.48 27.93 7.66
C ALA A 700 -27.91 27.89 7.09
N ASN A 701 -28.82 28.70 7.64
CA ASN A 701 -30.19 28.82 7.16
C ASN A 701 -30.31 29.83 6.02
N MET A 702 -29.40 30.80 5.94
CA MET A 702 -29.38 31.83 4.90
C MET A 702 -28.76 31.31 3.60
N VAL A 703 -27.75 30.44 3.68
CA VAL A 703 -27.07 29.84 2.51
C VAL A 703 -27.23 28.33 2.57
N PRO A 704 -28.32 27.75 2.02
CA PRO A 704 -28.67 26.34 2.20
C PRO A 704 -27.59 25.37 1.68
N ASP A 705 -26.83 25.78 0.67
CA ASP A 705 -25.80 24.98 0.02
C ASP A 705 -24.44 25.03 0.73
N ILE A 706 -24.27 25.77 1.83
CA ILE A 706 -22.96 25.96 2.47
C ILE A 706 -22.33 24.63 2.93
N ARG A 707 -23.18 23.65 3.27
CA ARG A 707 -22.77 22.31 3.69
C ARG A 707 -22.05 21.52 2.59
N GLU A 708 -22.14 21.95 1.33
CA GLU A 708 -21.39 21.33 0.24
C GLU A 708 -19.88 21.55 0.36
N LEU A 709 -19.45 22.65 1.00
CA LEU A 709 -18.02 22.93 1.21
C LEU A 709 -17.35 21.91 2.13
N THR A 710 -18.11 21.13 2.89
CA THR A 710 -17.59 20.04 3.71
C THR A 710 -16.91 18.96 2.86
N LYS A 711 -17.28 18.82 1.58
CA LYS A 711 -16.55 17.97 0.60
C LYS A 711 -15.07 18.38 0.49
N TYR A 712 -14.79 19.67 0.60
CA TYR A 712 -13.45 20.25 0.51
C TYR A 712 -12.79 20.44 1.88
N GLY A 713 -13.37 19.89 2.95
CA GLY A 713 -12.83 19.98 4.31
C GLY A 713 -13.18 21.25 5.06
N VAL A 714 -14.11 22.07 4.55
CA VAL A 714 -14.61 23.26 5.24
C VAL A 714 -15.93 22.92 5.96
N SER A 715 -15.86 22.79 7.28
CA SER A 715 -17.04 22.57 8.12
C SER A 715 -17.76 23.87 8.46
N LEU A 716 -18.99 23.78 8.96
CA LEU A 716 -19.75 24.95 9.46
C LEU A 716 -19.00 25.70 10.57
N SER A 717 -18.37 24.98 11.50
CA SER A 717 -17.56 25.64 12.53
C SER A 717 -16.37 26.39 11.93
N ASN A 718 -15.75 25.86 10.86
CA ASN A 718 -14.69 26.59 10.16
C ASN A 718 -15.20 27.87 9.48
N VAL A 719 -16.43 27.85 8.97
CA VAL A 719 -17.09 29.05 8.42
C VAL A 719 -17.33 30.09 9.51
N GLU A 720 -17.86 29.70 10.66
CA GLU A 720 -18.10 30.61 11.79
C GLU A 720 -16.80 31.27 12.28
N GLU A 721 -15.74 30.49 12.44
CA GLU A 721 -14.43 31.04 12.82
C GLU A 721 -13.84 31.94 11.71
N THR A 722 -14.14 31.67 10.44
CA THR A 722 -13.72 32.51 9.31
C THR A 722 -14.39 33.88 9.37
N PHE A 723 -15.68 33.95 9.75
CA PHE A 723 -16.35 35.22 9.97
C PHE A 723 -15.78 35.99 11.15
N ARG A 724 -15.47 35.32 12.26
CA ARG A 724 -14.79 35.96 13.41
C ARG A 724 -13.39 36.46 13.04
N TRP A 725 -12.67 35.71 12.20
CA TRP A 725 -11.35 36.12 11.68
C TRP A 725 -11.44 37.34 10.77
N LEU A 726 -12.51 37.48 9.98
CA LEU A 726 -12.69 38.59 9.04
C LEU A 726 -12.64 39.95 9.72
N SER A 727 -13.13 40.07 10.96
CA SER A 727 -13.06 41.29 11.77
C SER A 727 -11.62 41.72 12.12
N GLY A 728 -10.66 40.78 12.11
CA GLY A 728 -9.24 41.03 12.38
C GLY A 728 -8.38 41.23 11.12
N VAL A 729 -8.97 41.14 9.92
CA VAL A 729 -8.26 41.33 8.64
C VAL A 729 -8.03 42.82 8.39
N GLY A 730 -6.88 43.19 7.81
CA GLY A 730 -6.58 44.58 7.45
C GLY A 730 -7.61 45.12 6.44
N ARG A 731 -8.41 46.10 6.88
CA ARG A 731 -9.50 46.71 6.11
C ARG A 731 -9.05 47.98 5.41
N ILE A 732 -9.37 48.10 4.12
CA ILE A 732 -9.16 49.27 3.27
C ILE A 732 -10.51 49.64 2.67
N GLU A 733 -10.95 50.88 2.90
CA GLU A 733 -12.23 51.37 2.36
C GLU A 733 -12.10 51.68 0.86
N LEU A 734 -13.06 51.21 0.09
CA LEU A 734 -13.27 51.61 -1.30
C LEU A 734 -14.08 52.92 -1.36
N PRO A 735 -13.78 53.80 -2.32
CA PRO A 735 -14.50 55.06 -2.51
C PRO A 735 -15.93 54.81 -3.06
N ASP A 736 -16.88 55.66 -2.69
CA ASP A 736 -18.26 55.62 -3.23
C ASP A 736 -18.30 55.91 -4.74
N LEU A 737 -17.45 56.83 -5.20
CA LEU A 737 -17.31 57.21 -6.60
C LEU A 737 -15.99 56.68 -7.15
N ILE A 738 -16.07 55.81 -8.15
CA ILE A 738 -14.89 55.20 -8.76
C ILE A 738 -14.33 56.13 -9.84
N THR A 739 -13.11 56.59 -9.60
CA THR A 739 -12.26 57.27 -10.59
C THR A 739 -10.92 56.54 -10.73
N SER A 740 -10.19 56.81 -11.81
CA SER A 740 -8.84 56.27 -12.02
C SER A 740 -7.90 56.56 -10.85
N GLU A 741 -7.95 57.78 -10.30
CA GLU A 741 -7.15 58.18 -9.14
C GLU A 741 -7.54 57.39 -7.88
N SER A 742 -8.84 57.21 -7.66
CA SER A 742 -9.36 56.52 -6.49
C SER A 742 -8.92 55.05 -6.41
N ILE A 743 -8.93 54.33 -7.55
CA ILE A 743 -8.44 52.95 -7.66
C ILE A 743 -6.95 52.86 -7.39
N SER A 744 -6.21 53.85 -7.91
CA SER A 744 -4.76 53.92 -7.77
C SER A 744 -4.36 54.07 -6.30
N ASN A 745 -5.07 54.92 -5.58
CA ASN A 745 -4.92 55.09 -4.13
C ASN A 745 -5.23 53.80 -3.36
N THR A 746 -6.28 53.06 -3.76
CA THR A 746 -6.59 51.75 -3.17
C THR A 746 -5.46 50.74 -3.39
N ILE A 747 -4.90 50.64 -4.60
CA ILE A 747 -3.79 49.71 -4.89
C ILE A 747 -2.58 50.04 -4.03
N MET A 748 -2.19 51.31 -3.95
CA MET A 748 -1.06 51.75 -3.14
C MET A 748 -1.21 51.37 -1.66
N ALA A 749 -2.44 51.40 -1.12
CA ALA A 749 -2.70 51.13 0.29
C ALA A 749 -2.31 49.71 0.75
N PHE A 750 -2.38 48.69 -0.11
CA PHE A 750 -1.99 47.32 0.25
C PHE A 750 -0.66 46.84 -0.36
N THR A 751 -0.09 47.57 -1.33
CA THR A 751 1.22 47.24 -1.92
C THR A 751 2.41 47.83 -1.15
N ASP A 752 2.21 48.92 -0.38
CA ASP A 752 3.29 49.72 0.23
C ASP A 752 3.64 49.37 1.69
N ALA A 753 3.24 48.20 2.21
CA ALA A 753 3.65 47.77 3.56
C ALA A 753 5.15 47.37 3.68
N GLY A 754 6.06 47.86 2.83
CA GLY A 754 7.51 47.71 3.05
C GLY A 754 8.51 47.86 1.89
N SER A 755 8.37 48.77 0.91
CA SER A 755 9.40 48.94 -0.16
C SER A 755 9.60 50.39 -0.64
N PRO A 756 10.80 50.79 -1.14
CA PRO A 756 11.15 52.17 -1.50
C PRO A 756 10.50 52.69 -2.81
N ALA A 757 9.41 52.09 -3.28
CA ALA A 757 8.84 52.31 -4.60
C ALA A 757 7.88 53.51 -4.72
N ARG A 758 7.80 54.37 -3.70
CA ARG A 758 6.96 55.58 -3.69
C ARG A 758 7.21 56.50 -4.91
N THR A 759 8.44 56.54 -5.41
CA THR A 759 8.80 57.37 -6.56
C THR A 759 8.59 56.68 -7.91
N SER A 760 8.55 55.33 -7.97
CA SER A 760 8.37 54.59 -9.23
C SER A 760 6.89 54.38 -9.60
N PHE A 761 6.01 54.30 -8.60
CA PHE A 761 4.57 54.07 -8.80
C PHE A 761 3.86 55.35 -9.28
N ALA A 762 4.21 56.50 -8.71
CA ALA A 762 3.60 57.78 -9.04
C ALA A 762 3.89 58.28 -10.47
N TRP A 763 5.02 57.89 -11.09
CA TRP A 763 5.34 58.31 -12.48
C TRP A 763 4.70 57.44 -13.56
N LYS A 764 4.52 56.13 -13.33
CA LYS A 764 3.84 55.24 -14.30
C LYS A 764 2.34 55.49 -14.38
N LEU A 765 1.77 55.96 -13.28
CA LEU A 765 0.37 56.38 -13.19
C LEU A 765 0.18 57.89 -13.42
N GLY A 766 1.21 58.57 -13.93
CA GLY A 766 1.21 60.00 -14.17
C GLY A 766 -0.08 60.48 -14.84
N SER A 767 -0.68 61.47 -14.20
CA SER A 767 -1.89 62.19 -14.58
C SER A 767 -1.92 62.51 -16.07
N PHE A 768 -2.68 61.72 -16.84
CA PHE A 768 -3.29 62.25 -18.04
C PHE A 768 -4.39 63.20 -17.56
N GLU A 769 -4.13 64.50 -17.64
CA GLU A 769 -5.19 65.49 -17.72
C GLU A 769 -6.27 64.94 -18.65
N GLU A 770 -7.52 64.99 -18.19
CA GLU A 770 -8.69 64.60 -18.96
C GLU A 770 -8.84 65.57 -20.16
N LEU A 771 -8.05 65.35 -21.22
CA LEU A 771 -8.28 65.98 -22.50
C LEU A 771 -9.70 65.65 -22.94
N SER A 772 -10.48 66.65 -23.37
CA SER A 772 -11.84 66.43 -23.87
C SER A 772 -11.81 65.50 -25.09
N THR A 773 -12.51 64.38 -25.01
CA THR A 773 -12.42 63.31 -26.01
C THR A 773 -13.68 63.26 -26.87
N ASP A 774 -13.53 62.97 -28.16
CA ASP A 774 -14.65 62.77 -29.09
C ASP A 774 -15.42 61.44 -28.85
N TYR A 775 -14.90 60.57 -27.97
CA TYR A 775 -15.48 59.26 -27.61
C TYR A 775 -15.79 59.08 -26.10
N PRO A 776 -16.83 59.76 -25.56
CA PRO A 776 -17.23 59.58 -24.17
C PRO A 776 -17.94 58.23 -23.94
N ILE A 777 -17.56 57.53 -22.87
CA ILE A 777 -18.24 56.33 -22.35
C ILE A 777 -19.12 56.76 -21.16
N LEU A 778 -20.41 56.52 -21.28
CA LEU A 778 -21.44 56.89 -20.30
C LEU A 778 -21.79 55.65 -19.49
N ALA A 779 -21.65 55.73 -18.17
CA ALA A 779 -22.04 54.69 -17.23
C ALA A 779 -22.68 55.34 -16.01
N ASP A 780 -23.52 54.61 -15.30
CA ASP A 780 -24.15 55.14 -14.08
C ASP A 780 -23.07 55.37 -12.99
N PRO A 781 -22.77 56.62 -12.60
CA PRO A 781 -21.68 56.90 -11.68
C PRO A 781 -21.89 56.37 -10.26
N LEU A 782 -23.14 56.09 -9.88
CA LEU A 782 -23.51 55.52 -8.59
C LEU A 782 -23.43 54.00 -8.57
N ASN A 783 -23.34 53.36 -9.74
CA ASN A 783 -23.17 51.92 -9.86
C ASN A 783 -21.69 51.59 -10.13
N THR A 784 -21.05 51.07 -9.09
CA THR A 784 -19.62 50.78 -9.09
C THR A 784 -19.20 49.73 -10.14
N GLU A 785 -20.03 48.71 -10.36
CA GLU A 785 -19.79 47.69 -11.39
C GLU A 785 -19.95 48.26 -12.80
N SER A 786 -20.94 49.14 -13.01
CA SER A 786 -21.15 49.84 -14.28
C SER A 786 -19.95 50.73 -14.62
N MET A 787 -19.45 51.49 -13.65
CA MET A 787 -18.25 52.32 -13.82
C MET A 787 -17.00 51.47 -14.06
N ALA A 788 -16.85 50.36 -13.34
CA ALA A 788 -15.73 49.45 -13.54
C ALA A 788 -15.72 48.84 -14.95
N ALA A 789 -16.88 48.40 -15.45
CA ALA A 789 -17.02 47.90 -16.81
C ALA A 789 -16.69 48.96 -17.87
N ALA A 790 -17.12 50.21 -17.65
CA ALA A 790 -16.77 51.35 -18.50
C ALA A 790 -15.26 51.57 -18.58
N MET A 791 -14.57 51.52 -17.43
CA MET A 791 -13.13 51.72 -17.35
C MET A 791 -12.33 50.56 -17.96
N VAL A 792 -12.80 49.32 -17.79
CA VAL A 792 -12.23 48.13 -18.47
C VAL A 792 -12.34 48.29 -19.99
N LEU A 793 -13.52 48.67 -20.50
CA LEU A 793 -13.72 48.91 -21.93
C LEU A 793 -12.82 50.04 -22.44
N ALA A 794 -12.75 51.17 -21.71
CA ALA A 794 -11.89 52.29 -22.06
C ALA A 794 -10.41 51.87 -22.15
N ASP A 795 -9.92 51.11 -21.17
CA ASP A 795 -8.53 50.64 -21.14
C ASP A 795 -8.21 49.66 -22.27
N LEU A 796 -9.14 48.78 -22.65
CA LEU A 796 -8.95 47.87 -23.79
C LEU A 796 -9.04 48.59 -25.13
N LEU A 797 -9.82 49.67 -25.25
CA LEU A 797 -9.93 50.45 -26.47
C LEU A 797 -8.71 51.35 -26.72
N LYS A 798 -8.06 51.87 -25.67
CA LYS A 798 -6.87 52.73 -25.75
C LYS A 798 -5.81 52.25 -26.75
N PRO A 799 -5.24 51.04 -26.64
CA PRO A 799 -4.19 50.58 -27.55
C PRO A 799 -4.66 50.40 -29.00
N ARG A 800 -5.97 50.25 -29.23
CA ARG A 800 -6.57 49.97 -30.54
C ARG A 800 -6.86 51.24 -31.35
N LEU A 801 -6.77 52.41 -30.72
CA LEU A 801 -7.07 53.72 -31.31
C LEU A 801 -5.81 54.59 -31.54
N LEU A 802 -4.61 54.08 -31.22
CA LEU A 802 -3.32 54.79 -31.28
C LEU A 802 -2.77 55.02 -32.72
N GLY A 803 -3.64 55.10 -33.72
CA GLY A 803 -3.34 55.54 -35.08
C GLY A 803 -3.83 56.95 -35.44
N GLY A 804 -4.54 57.64 -34.54
CA GLY A 804 -5.06 58.99 -34.77
C GLY A 804 -5.75 59.62 -33.54
N MET A 805 -4.96 60.32 -32.71
CA MET A 805 -5.29 61.47 -31.83
C MET A 805 -6.55 61.51 -30.92
N GLU A 806 -7.30 60.44 -30.66
CA GLU A 806 -8.46 60.51 -29.74
C GLU A 806 -8.52 59.29 -28.77
N VAL A 807 -8.61 59.55 -27.47
CA VAL A 807 -8.62 58.51 -26.41
C VAL A 807 -10.05 58.36 -25.87
N PRO A 808 -10.60 57.15 -25.66
CA PRO A 808 -11.90 57.00 -25.00
C PRO A 808 -11.80 57.35 -23.52
N SER A 809 -12.74 58.16 -23.02
CA SER A 809 -12.80 58.57 -21.60
C SER A 809 -14.14 58.22 -20.97
N VAL A 810 -14.12 57.77 -19.71
CA VAL A 810 -15.34 57.51 -18.94
C VAL A 810 -15.79 58.82 -18.31
N LEU A 811 -17.03 59.22 -18.56
CA LEU A 811 -17.56 60.49 -18.07
C LEU A 811 -17.87 60.40 -16.57
N THR A 812 -17.44 61.41 -15.82
CA THR A 812 -17.58 61.48 -14.35
C THR A 812 -18.70 62.44 -13.92
N VAL A 813 -19.12 62.34 -12.66
CA VAL A 813 -20.19 63.17 -12.10
C VAL A 813 -19.88 64.67 -12.27
N GLY A 814 -20.88 65.43 -12.73
CA GLY A 814 -20.77 66.89 -12.87
C GLY A 814 -20.16 67.37 -14.18
N LYS A 815 -19.79 66.47 -15.10
CA LYS A 815 -19.37 66.84 -16.46
C LYS A 815 -20.50 66.71 -17.46
N ASP A 816 -20.63 67.70 -18.33
CA ASP A 816 -21.54 67.64 -19.47
C ASP A 816 -20.95 66.83 -20.63
N LEU A 817 -21.82 66.35 -21.49
CA LEU A 817 -21.44 65.63 -22.69
C LEU A 817 -20.69 66.58 -23.65
N PRO A 818 -19.46 66.25 -24.10
CA PRO A 818 -18.69 67.13 -24.97
C PRO A 818 -19.45 67.46 -26.26
N THR A 819 -19.48 68.73 -26.68
CA THR A 819 -20.15 69.16 -27.91
C THR A 819 -19.45 68.64 -29.17
N SER A 820 -18.17 68.25 -29.08
CA SER A 820 -17.41 67.59 -30.14
C SER A 820 -17.64 66.08 -30.24
N ALA A 821 -18.40 65.47 -29.30
CA ALA A 821 -18.58 64.03 -29.24
C ALA A 821 -19.25 63.48 -30.52
N LYS A 822 -18.57 62.54 -31.18
CA LYS A 822 -19.03 61.91 -32.44
C LYS A 822 -19.69 60.56 -32.16
N VAL A 823 -19.08 59.74 -31.32
CA VAL A 823 -19.60 58.41 -30.96
C VAL A 823 -19.45 58.22 -29.46
N SER A 824 -20.50 57.77 -28.79
CA SER A 824 -20.51 57.49 -27.36
C SER A 824 -20.94 56.06 -27.09
N PHE A 825 -20.29 55.39 -26.16
CA PHE A 825 -20.75 54.10 -25.64
C PHE A 825 -21.60 54.35 -24.40
N ILE A 826 -22.77 53.72 -24.32
CA ILE A 826 -23.61 53.73 -23.11
C ILE A 826 -23.60 52.35 -22.47
N ILE A 827 -23.10 52.27 -21.24
CA ILE A 827 -23.04 51.06 -20.44
C ILE A 827 -24.45 50.78 -19.88
N CYS A 828 -25.04 49.70 -20.35
CA CYS A 828 -26.34 49.20 -19.95
C CYS A 828 -26.18 48.18 -18.81
N SER A 829 -26.37 48.68 -17.58
CA SER A 829 -26.45 47.91 -16.33
C SER A 829 -27.88 47.95 -15.78
N LEU A 830 -28.18 47.10 -14.79
CA LEU A 830 -29.53 47.02 -14.21
C LEU A 830 -29.99 48.39 -13.71
N ASN A 831 -31.20 48.80 -14.13
CA ASN A 831 -31.81 50.10 -13.79
C ASN A 831 -31.00 51.35 -14.17
N CYS A 832 -30.00 51.27 -15.06
CA CYS A 832 -29.14 52.42 -15.37
C CYS A 832 -29.91 53.65 -15.90
N PHE A 833 -31.02 53.45 -16.63
CA PHE A 833 -31.89 54.52 -17.12
C PHE A 833 -32.75 55.18 -16.02
N GLN A 834 -32.65 54.77 -14.76
CA GLN A 834 -33.22 55.48 -13.62
C GLN A 834 -32.26 56.55 -13.06
N SER A 835 -30.98 56.51 -13.44
CA SER A 835 -29.96 57.44 -12.98
C SER A 835 -30.17 58.84 -13.56
N GLU A 836 -30.21 59.86 -12.68
CA GLU A 836 -30.33 61.27 -13.07
C GLU A 836 -29.18 61.73 -13.97
N HIS A 837 -27.99 61.14 -13.81
CA HIS A 837 -26.80 61.46 -14.61
C HIS A 837 -26.94 60.96 -16.05
N LEU A 838 -27.29 59.68 -16.23
CA LEU A 838 -27.55 59.11 -17.54
C LEU A 838 -28.74 59.82 -18.21
N GLN A 839 -29.76 60.19 -17.43
CA GLN A 839 -30.88 60.99 -17.92
C GLN A 839 -30.44 62.32 -18.52
N SER A 840 -29.60 63.07 -17.80
CA SER A 840 -29.03 64.33 -18.29
C SER A 840 -28.22 64.14 -19.58
N TRP A 841 -27.28 63.17 -19.60
CA TRP A 841 -26.44 62.94 -20.77
C TRP A 841 -27.19 62.44 -22.00
N LEU A 842 -28.26 61.66 -21.81
CA LEU A 842 -29.14 61.22 -22.88
C LEU A 842 -29.92 62.38 -23.50
N LEU A 843 -30.43 63.30 -22.68
CA LEU A 843 -31.11 64.50 -23.17
C LEU A 843 -30.14 65.44 -23.91
N GLN A 844 -28.93 65.61 -23.39
CA GLN A 844 -27.87 66.38 -24.06
C GLN A 844 -27.52 65.73 -25.41
N GLY A 845 -27.31 64.41 -25.42
CA GLY A 845 -26.95 63.67 -26.63
C GLY A 845 -28.05 63.64 -27.69
N ALA A 846 -29.33 63.58 -27.29
CA ALA A 846 -30.46 63.68 -28.21
C ALA A 846 -30.55 65.04 -28.92
N ARG A 847 -29.92 66.09 -28.35
CA ARG A 847 -29.84 67.44 -28.92
C ARG A 847 -28.58 67.66 -29.76
N LEU A 848 -27.60 66.75 -29.72
CA LEU A 848 -26.39 66.85 -30.52
C LEU A 848 -26.62 66.30 -31.94
N PRO A 849 -26.30 67.07 -33.00
CA PRO A 849 -26.63 66.70 -34.38
C PRO A 849 -25.76 65.57 -34.93
N MET A 850 -24.53 65.39 -34.42
CA MET A 850 -23.55 64.44 -34.96
C MET A 850 -23.32 63.23 -34.05
N LEU A 851 -23.93 63.20 -32.86
CA LEU A 851 -23.64 62.17 -31.87
C LEU A 851 -24.35 60.86 -32.20
N ARG A 852 -23.58 59.78 -32.22
CA ARG A 852 -24.07 58.40 -32.22
C ARG A 852 -23.90 57.78 -30.84
N MET A 853 -24.88 57.00 -30.39
CA MET A 853 -24.78 56.23 -29.15
C MET A 853 -24.85 54.74 -29.44
N ILE A 854 -23.90 53.98 -28.90
CA ILE A 854 -23.82 52.52 -29.04
C ILE A 854 -24.13 51.90 -27.68
N PRO A 855 -25.22 51.12 -27.53
CA PRO A 855 -25.51 50.42 -26.29
C PRO A 855 -24.53 49.27 -26.06
N VAL A 856 -24.00 49.19 -24.84
CA VAL A 856 -23.08 48.14 -24.38
C VAL A 856 -23.69 47.44 -23.18
N ILE A 857 -24.14 46.22 -23.34
CA ILE A 857 -24.70 45.41 -22.25
C ILE A 857 -23.56 44.92 -21.38
N ALA A 858 -23.49 45.43 -20.14
CA ALA A 858 -22.44 45.10 -19.16
C ALA A 858 -22.92 44.18 -18.03
N GLU A 859 -24.21 43.85 -18.01
CA GLU A 859 -24.81 42.99 -17.00
C GLU A 859 -25.85 42.06 -17.65
N GLU A 860 -25.79 40.77 -17.32
CA GLU A 860 -26.68 39.73 -17.88
C GLU A 860 -28.17 39.98 -17.55
N GLY A 861 -28.44 40.62 -16.41
CA GLY A 861 -29.80 40.97 -15.96
C GLY A 861 -30.37 42.25 -16.59
N PHE A 862 -29.66 42.91 -17.51
CA PHE A 862 -30.15 44.14 -18.14
C PHE A 862 -31.40 43.88 -18.99
N VAL A 863 -32.45 44.64 -18.73
CA VAL A 863 -33.69 44.63 -19.52
C VAL A 863 -33.92 46.04 -20.06
N ILE A 864 -34.23 46.13 -21.35
CA ILE A 864 -34.60 47.40 -21.98
C ILE A 864 -35.87 47.93 -21.28
N PRO A 865 -35.85 49.14 -20.71
CA PRO A 865 -36.99 49.68 -19.99
C PRO A 865 -38.23 49.76 -20.90
N ASN A 866 -39.28 48.99 -20.58
CA ASN A 866 -40.58 49.08 -21.25
C ASN A 866 -41.47 50.04 -20.48
N VAL A 867 -41.20 51.34 -20.57
CA VAL A 867 -41.87 52.34 -19.73
C VAL A 867 -43.01 53.01 -20.49
N ASN A 868 -44.23 52.89 -19.96
CA ASN A 868 -45.38 53.68 -20.39
C ASN A 868 -45.27 55.12 -19.86
N ILE A 869 -45.71 56.11 -20.64
CA ILE A 869 -45.61 57.55 -20.30
C ILE A 869 -46.21 57.87 -18.91
N SER A 870 -47.27 57.16 -18.51
CA SER A 870 -47.94 57.33 -17.21
C SER A 870 -47.12 56.83 -16.01
N GLU A 871 -46.32 55.78 -16.20
CA GLU A 871 -45.43 55.22 -15.16
C GLU A 871 -44.11 56.01 -15.11
N ALA A 872 -43.60 56.43 -16.26
CA ALA A 872 -42.42 57.30 -16.37
C ALA A 872 -42.61 58.63 -15.61
N ARG A 873 -43.81 59.22 -15.68
CA ARG A 873 -44.13 60.49 -14.99
C ARG A 873 -44.06 60.38 -13.45
N LYS A 874 -44.22 59.19 -12.88
CA LYS A 874 -44.09 58.96 -11.43
C LYS A 874 -42.65 58.68 -11.00
N ALA A 875 -41.83 58.15 -11.92
CA ALA A 875 -40.46 57.74 -11.65
C ALA A 875 -39.43 58.86 -11.90
N PHE A 876 -39.75 59.85 -12.74
CA PHE A 876 -38.80 60.88 -13.18
C PHE A 876 -39.28 62.31 -12.91
N SER A 877 -38.40 63.15 -12.35
CA SER A 877 -38.65 64.57 -12.09
C SER A 877 -38.41 65.47 -13.31
N LEU A 878 -38.84 65.04 -14.50
CA LEU A 878 -38.65 65.79 -15.76
C LEU A 878 -39.90 66.59 -16.16
N LYS A 879 -39.67 67.71 -16.89
CA LYS A 879 -40.74 68.40 -17.63
C LYS A 879 -41.29 67.47 -18.71
N GLN A 880 -42.56 67.66 -19.09
CA GLN A 880 -43.24 66.74 -20.01
C GLN A 880 -42.54 66.60 -21.38
N GLU A 881 -42.05 67.71 -21.94
CA GLU A 881 -41.30 67.70 -23.21
C GLU A 881 -39.97 66.93 -23.10
N ASP A 882 -39.24 67.12 -21.99
CA ASP A 882 -37.98 66.40 -21.73
C ASP A 882 -38.25 64.91 -21.47
N LEU A 883 -39.36 64.56 -20.81
CA LEU A 883 -39.74 63.17 -20.55
C LEU A 883 -40.05 62.41 -21.84
N GLU A 884 -40.78 63.03 -22.77
CA GLU A 884 -41.06 62.44 -24.09
C GLU A 884 -39.79 62.29 -24.92
N LEU A 885 -38.92 63.31 -24.93
CA LEU A 885 -37.62 63.26 -25.61
C LEU A 885 -36.74 62.15 -25.05
N TYR A 886 -36.73 61.99 -23.72
CA TYR A 886 -35.97 60.97 -23.02
C TYR A 886 -36.41 59.55 -23.39
N LEU A 887 -37.71 59.27 -23.37
CA LEU A 887 -38.26 57.96 -23.74
C LEU A 887 -38.02 57.63 -25.23
N LEU A 888 -38.10 58.62 -26.11
CA LEU A 888 -37.76 58.46 -27.52
C LEU A 888 -36.26 58.20 -27.72
N ALA A 889 -35.38 58.86 -26.95
CA ALA A 889 -33.95 58.64 -26.99
C ALA A 889 -33.57 57.21 -26.58
N ILE A 890 -34.19 56.67 -25.51
CA ILE A 890 -34.00 55.26 -25.11
C ILE A 890 -34.40 54.33 -26.26
N LYS A 891 -35.59 54.51 -26.84
CA LYS A 891 -36.04 53.70 -27.98
C LYS A 891 -35.12 53.82 -29.20
N ALA A 892 -34.58 55.01 -29.46
CA ALA A 892 -33.68 55.28 -30.58
C ALA A 892 -32.31 54.59 -30.41
N ILE A 893 -31.78 54.51 -29.18
CA ILE A 893 -30.51 53.85 -28.88
C ILE A 893 -30.59 52.36 -29.20
N PHE A 894 -31.67 51.70 -28.81
CA PHE A 894 -31.86 50.27 -29.04
C PHE A 894 -32.33 49.92 -30.47
N GLN A 895 -32.35 50.90 -31.39
CA GLN A 895 -32.34 50.60 -32.83
C GLN A 895 -30.94 50.23 -33.33
N GLU A 896 -29.88 50.52 -32.56
CA GLU A 896 -28.54 49.96 -32.79
C GLU A 896 -28.44 48.56 -32.18
N ILE A 897 -27.69 47.67 -32.85
CA ILE A 897 -27.33 46.37 -32.28
C ILE A 897 -26.38 46.61 -31.11
N ALA A 898 -26.82 46.22 -29.91
CA ALA A 898 -26.04 46.34 -28.69
C ALA A 898 -24.81 45.42 -28.69
N LEU A 899 -23.70 45.92 -28.13
CA LEU A 899 -22.50 45.13 -27.88
C LEU A 899 -22.63 44.45 -26.52
N VAL A 900 -22.46 43.13 -26.46
CA VAL A 900 -22.37 42.42 -25.18
C VAL A 900 -20.92 42.45 -24.70
N PHE A 901 -20.68 43.03 -23.52
CA PHE A 901 -19.36 43.18 -22.93
C PHE A 901 -19.44 42.90 -21.43
N LEU A 902 -19.10 41.67 -21.02
CA LEU A 902 -19.26 41.19 -19.65
C LEU A 902 -17.88 40.91 -19.00
N PRO A 903 -17.20 41.93 -18.46
CA PRO A 903 -15.91 41.80 -17.75
C PRO A 903 -15.84 40.68 -16.70
N GLN A 904 -16.98 40.41 -16.05
CA GLN A 904 -17.16 39.44 -14.98
C GLN A 904 -17.27 37.99 -15.46
N SER A 905 -17.66 37.76 -16.72
CA SER A 905 -17.92 36.43 -17.28
C SER A 905 -16.89 36.02 -18.35
N TYR A 906 -16.21 36.98 -18.98
CA TYR A 906 -15.29 36.73 -20.09
C TYR A 906 -13.83 36.62 -19.67
N SER A 907 -13.08 35.75 -20.35
CA SER A 907 -11.62 35.68 -20.23
C SER A 907 -10.97 36.94 -20.81
N HIS A 908 -9.71 37.21 -20.47
CA HIS A 908 -8.97 38.34 -21.04
C HIS A 908 -8.96 38.33 -22.57
N LEU A 909 -8.80 37.14 -23.19
CA LEU A 909 -8.80 36.99 -24.65
C LEU A 909 -10.17 37.32 -25.25
N ASP A 910 -11.25 36.86 -24.62
CA ASP A 910 -12.61 37.16 -25.06
C ASP A 910 -12.90 38.66 -24.95
N LEU A 911 -12.45 39.31 -23.87
CA LEU A 911 -12.58 40.76 -23.68
C LEU A 911 -11.82 41.54 -24.75
N GLU A 912 -10.63 41.09 -25.16
CA GLU A 912 -9.88 41.68 -26.27
C GLU A 912 -10.61 41.58 -27.60
N LEU A 913 -11.26 40.44 -27.87
CA LEU A 913 -12.11 40.24 -29.06
C LEU A 913 -13.34 41.17 -29.03
N ARG A 914 -14.01 41.29 -27.88
CA ARG A 914 -15.15 42.21 -27.73
C ARG A 914 -14.71 43.68 -27.83
N ALA A 915 -13.54 44.03 -27.31
CA ALA A 915 -12.99 45.37 -27.48
C ALA A 915 -12.61 45.67 -28.94
N ASN A 916 -12.13 44.68 -29.71
CA ASN A 916 -11.95 44.82 -31.16
C ASN A 916 -13.29 45.08 -31.87
N GLN A 917 -14.35 44.35 -31.50
CA GLN A 917 -15.70 44.59 -32.03
C GLN A 917 -16.19 45.99 -31.68
N ALA A 918 -15.97 46.45 -30.44
CA ALA A 918 -16.28 47.83 -30.04
C ALA A 918 -15.51 48.86 -30.87
N ALA A 919 -14.21 48.65 -31.09
CA ALA A 919 -13.38 49.55 -31.89
C ALA A 919 -13.85 49.64 -33.36
N MET A 920 -14.26 48.52 -33.97
CA MET A 920 -14.84 48.52 -35.33
C MET A 920 -16.15 49.32 -35.41
N ARG A 921 -16.93 49.38 -34.33
CA ARG A 921 -18.18 50.17 -34.32
C ARG A 921 -17.92 51.67 -34.34
N LEU A 922 -16.74 52.14 -33.91
CA LEU A 922 -16.37 53.57 -33.98
C LEU A 922 -16.25 54.07 -35.42
N THR A 923 -15.79 53.24 -36.36
CA THR A 923 -15.58 53.61 -37.77
C THR A 923 -16.80 53.37 -38.67
N SER A 924 -17.85 52.72 -38.17
CA SER A 924 -19.10 52.48 -38.91
C SER A 924 -19.87 53.78 -39.26
N THR A 925 -20.74 53.76 -40.28
CA THR A 925 -21.57 54.90 -40.73
C THR A 925 -23.08 54.90 -40.31
N PRO A 926 -23.49 54.57 -39.06
CA PRO A 926 -24.87 54.73 -38.62
C PRO A 926 -25.34 56.18 -38.45
N ARG A 927 -26.67 56.35 -38.48
CA ARG A 927 -27.37 57.64 -38.31
C ARG A 927 -27.21 58.22 -36.88
N PRO A 928 -27.07 59.54 -36.72
CA PRO A 928 -27.03 60.20 -35.40
C PRO A 928 -28.30 59.95 -34.57
N LEU A 929 -28.16 60.04 -33.23
CA LEU A 929 -29.25 59.82 -32.28
C LEU A 929 -30.41 60.80 -32.50
N SER A 930 -30.10 62.08 -32.74
CA SER A 930 -31.10 63.14 -33.00
C SER A 930 -31.96 62.85 -34.23
N GLU A 931 -31.40 62.29 -35.30
CA GLU A 931 -32.13 61.89 -36.51
C GLU A 931 -33.09 60.73 -36.23
N LYS A 932 -32.65 59.71 -35.47
CA LYS A 932 -33.48 58.56 -35.08
C LYS A 932 -34.63 58.97 -34.17
N VAL A 933 -34.38 59.86 -33.22
CA VAL A 933 -35.39 60.44 -32.34
C VAL A 933 -36.44 61.20 -33.17
N MET A 934 -36.02 62.01 -34.16
CA MET A 934 -36.96 62.68 -35.06
C MET A 934 -37.79 61.70 -35.90
N GLN A 935 -37.21 60.59 -36.36
CA GLN A 935 -37.94 59.55 -37.11
C GLN A 935 -38.97 58.83 -36.22
N LEU A 936 -38.61 58.52 -34.97
CA LEU A 936 -39.52 57.92 -33.99
C LEU A 936 -40.63 58.90 -33.57
N ALA A 937 -40.32 60.19 -33.41
CA ALA A 937 -41.31 61.22 -33.14
C ALA A 937 -42.32 61.38 -34.29
N LYS A 938 -41.85 61.29 -35.55
CA LYS A 938 -42.72 61.31 -36.75
C LYS A 938 -43.62 60.08 -36.83
N SER A 939 -43.12 58.89 -36.51
CA SER A 939 -43.90 57.64 -36.53
C SER A 939 -44.85 57.47 -35.34
N ALA A 940 -44.57 58.09 -34.19
CA ALA A 940 -45.45 58.09 -33.02
C ALA A 940 -46.80 58.79 -33.25
N SER A 941 -46.94 59.58 -34.32
CA SER A 941 -48.21 60.19 -34.73
C SER A 941 -49.22 59.20 -35.37
N PHE A 942 -48.81 57.97 -35.68
CA PHE A 942 -49.66 56.90 -36.23
C PHE A 942 -49.56 55.61 -35.38
N LEU A 943 -50.46 55.50 -34.41
CA LEU A 943 -50.98 54.31 -33.70
C LEU A 943 -50.04 53.19 -33.19
N SER A 944 -50.14 53.00 -31.87
CA SER A 944 -50.16 51.75 -31.11
C SER A 944 -50.12 50.42 -31.89
N THR A 945 -48.98 49.73 -31.89
CA THR A 945 -48.88 48.25 -31.83
C THR A 945 -47.48 47.85 -31.31
N PRO A 946 -47.34 46.72 -30.61
CA PRO A 946 -46.08 46.30 -30.00
C PRO A 946 -45.12 45.73 -31.05
N ALA A 947 -43.94 46.31 -31.18
CA ALA A 947 -42.87 45.75 -31.98
C ALA A 947 -42.24 44.56 -31.23
N GLN A 948 -42.49 43.34 -31.69
CA GLN A 948 -41.63 42.20 -31.36
C GLN A 948 -40.30 42.38 -32.10
N VAL A 949 -39.22 42.57 -31.35
CA VAL A 949 -37.86 42.51 -31.88
C VAL A 949 -37.39 41.07 -31.76
N LYS A 950 -37.22 40.41 -32.91
CA LYS A 950 -36.46 39.15 -33.03
C LYS A 950 -35.00 39.45 -32.71
N VAL A 951 -34.46 38.78 -31.70
CA VAL A 951 -33.02 38.59 -31.55
C VAL A 951 -32.64 37.44 -32.48
N GLU A 952 -32.14 37.75 -33.67
CA GLU A 952 -31.48 36.75 -34.50
C GLU A 952 -30.02 36.66 -34.06
N VAL A 953 -29.67 35.49 -33.52
CA VAL A 953 -28.29 35.05 -33.30
C VAL A 953 -27.76 34.68 -34.69
N GLU A 954 -26.79 35.43 -35.20
CA GLU A 954 -26.01 34.97 -36.36
C GLU A 954 -25.14 33.80 -35.89
N ASP A 955 -25.51 32.60 -36.36
CA ASP A 955 -24.63 31.44 -36.37
C ASP A 955 -23.40 31.79 -37.19
N GLY A 956 -22.25 31.94 -36.51
CA GLY A 956 -20.95 32.02 -37.18
C GLY A 956 -20.64 30.68 -37.86
N GLU A 957 -20.24 30.75 -39.13
CA GLU A 957 -19.80 29.61 -39.92
C GLU A 957 -18.80 28.72 -39.16
N GLU A 958 -19.09 27.42 -39.17
CA GLU A 958 -18.20 26.35 -38.75
C GLU A 958 -16.87 26.40 -39.51
N LEU A 959 -15.82 26.91 -38.87
CA LEU A 959 -14.47 26.42 -39.15
C LEU A 959 -14.24 25.18 -38.30
N ARG A 960 -14.44 24.01 -38.94
CA ARG A 960 -13.97 22.72 -38.43
C ARG A 960 -12.47 22.78 -38.18
N SER A 961 -12.08 22.64 -36.92
CA SER A 961 -10.81 22.02 -36.54
C SER A 961 -11.12 20.77 -35.71
N ASP A 962 -10.57 19.65 -36.14
CA ASP A 962 -10.58 18.37 -35.43
C ASP A 962 -10.02 18.53 -34.01
N ASP A 963 -10.89 18.64 -33.00
CA ASP A 963 -10.70 17.94 -31.73
C ASP A 963 -11.98 17.98 -30.90
N GLY A 964 -12.54 16.79 -30.64
CA GLY A 964 -13.79 16.63 -29.92
C GLY A 964 -13.66 17.00 -28.45
N SER A 965 -14.25 18.15 -28.06
CA SER A 965 -14.57 18.44 -26.66
C SER A 965 -15.94 19.09 -26.56
N CYS A 966 -16.85 18.41 -25.85
CA CYS A 966 -18.16 18.94 -25.48
C CYS A 966 -17.98 20.00 -24.38
N VAL A 967 -18.40 21.24 -24.64
CA VAL A 967 -18.53 22.29 -23.63
C VAL A 967 -20.02 22.37 -23.26
N GLU A 968 -20.36 21.87 -22.08
CA GLU A 968 -21.71 21.98 -21.51
C GLU A 968 -21.99 23.43 -21.06
N HIS A 969 -23.22 23.87 -21.37
CA HIS A 969 -23.83 25.11 -20.93
C HIS A 969 -23.79 25.26 -19.40
N VAL A 970 -23.22 26.38 -18.91
CA VAL A 970 -23.30 26.80 -17.50
C VAL A 970 -24.35 27.90 -17.39
N PHE A 971 -25.43 27.59 -16.68
CA PHE A 971 -26.43 28.55 -16.18
C PHE A 971 -25.89 29.38 -15.01
#